data_AF-A0A813JKV6-F1
#
_entry.id   AF-A0A813JKV6-F1
#
_cell.length_a   1.000
_cell.length_b   1.000
_cell.length_c   1.000
_cell.angle_alpha   90.00
_cell.angle_beta   90.00
_cell.angle_gamma   90.00
#
_symmetry.space_group_name_H-M   'P 1'
#
loop_
_entity.id
_entity.type
_entity.pdbx_description
1 polymer ?
#
loop_
_entity_poly.entity_id
_entity_poly.type
_entity_poly.pdbx_seq_one_letter_code
_entity_poly.pdbx_strand_id
1 'polypeptide(L)'
;MGDSTWKRLRLPVAIKEAMLADYKSTLRLQAAYDSRPEARALILTYVKATATDEEIEEFCDELYDWAVHNQAAFKRLRTTAIKFRTEEGHRWSEGEVRSGTLAADLFEEMGNTASLTTVVVRTHRKSSLSIKLCQEGANKEEIEEQERVRWAGVLAVFIRNAALPVCIIIDQTATPALTWTKVFGDRRALTLRNRARTWKTVVEWLYVVFGIQHPIAEFQLIDYLGIRGEEPCGKTVPQAIAAALAVIEEVGRVPEAERISCSSTWVAVVDSWTARLAIGHTTRKRAELYPIVVMLSLELMVASVAPDFIRAWAWVLLLKVWMCLRTDDLQGVDHTRMVLSTTQLRCVLTRTKTTGPGKRTLEVATFVSRKASLSGVDWVSIGYGLWSRPPFNFARGYFTVKATRDFSSCCRAPASNALMVAYDRVVLAHLKVVFKDSSEQWIQGETDLMPESLVNLWSGHSARHQLPSMAAALRIEKERRDYLGRWGVDGGGGASNDYVLTSRQVVLSVQEEITRAPCEGNPSYDEDELLEKIQTRLTESEGAHEARRFMKGFRVLIPSLAGPSLGQSFPMAQAAEEAAPSTEALVNTATRTIDPAKESPFWVSITKRTRFRRLHVRHGCGVISWQVGLTESCWSVKEAKADAICKDCAKQIGGAATSSTGSSSTSGSSSSSEPGELEPANGVKFVLVDVD
;
A
#
# COMPACT_ATOMS: atom_id res chain seq x y z
N MET A 1 -42.09 14.24 -2.69
CA MET A 1 -40.96 14.84 -1.94
C MET A 1 -41.41 16.17 -1.37
N GLY A 2 -41.40 16.30 -0.06
CA GLY A 2 -41.69 17.55 0.64
C GLY A 2 -41.24 17.43 2.08
N ASP A 3 -40.02 16.92 2.29
CA ASP A 3 -39.44 16.74 3.62
C ASP A 3 -39.25 18.13 4.25
N SER A 4 -40.10 18.46 5.24
CA SER A 4 -40.16 19.80 5.85
C SER A 4 -38.83 20.25 6.47
N THR A 5 -37.95 19.31 6.76
CA THR A 5 -36.59 19.50 7.28
C THR A 5 -35.65 20.14 6.25
N TRP A 6 -35.79 19.85 4.94
CA TRP A 6 -35.01 20.55 3.91
C TRP A 6 -35.33 22.04 3.90
N LYS A 7 -36.60 22.43 4.10
CA LYS A 7 -37.01 23.83 4.12
C LYS A 7 -36.41 24.61 5.29
N ARG A 8 -36.01 23.92 6.37
CA ARG A 8 -35.40 24.52 7.56
C ARG A 8 -33.89 24.68 7.50
N LEU A 9 -33.21 24.04 6.54
CA LEU A 9 -31.78 24.19 6.31
C LEU A 9 -31.50 25.49 5.54
N ARG A 10 -30.83 26.46 6.17
CA ARG A 10 -30.57 27.81 5.63
C ARG A 10 -29.22 27.92 4.93
N LEU A 11 -28.93 26.96 4.05
CA LEU A 11 -27.77 27.04 3.15
C LEU A 11 -28.12 27.81 1.86
N PRO A 12 -27.12 28.40 1.18
CA PRO A 12 -27.28 28.97 -0.15
C PRO A 12 -27.97 28.00 -1.11
N VAL A 13 -28.86 28.53 -1.96
CA VAL A 13 -29.72 27.73 -2.86
C VAL A 13 -28.91 26.77 -3.73
N ALA A 14 -27.79 27.22 -4.30
CA ALA A 14 -26.93 26.39 -5.14
C ALA A 14 -26.31 25.19 -4.39
N ILE A 15 -25.88 25.39 -3.13
CA ILE A 15 -25.34 24.33 -2.28
C ILE A 15 -26.44 23.33 -1.93
N LYS A 16 -27.63 23.85 -1.59
CA LYS A 16 -28.79 23.04 -1.24
C LYS A 16 -29.30 22.20 -2.39
N GLU A 17 -29.32 22.74 -3.61
CA GLU A 17 -29.69 22.00 -4.83
C GLU A 17 -28.68 20.91 -5.16
N ALA A 18 -27.37 21.20 -5.04
CA ALA A 18 -26.31 20.21 -5.22
C ALA A 18 -26.42 19.09 -4.16
N MET A 19 -26.67 19.45 -2.90
CA MET A 19 -26.91 18.49 -1.83
C MET A 19 -28.20 17.67 -2.04
N LEU A 20 -29.27 18.27 -2.58
CA LEU A 20 -30.51 17.55 -2.91
C LEU A 20 -30.31 16.52 -4.02
N ALA A 21 -29.45 16.82 -5.00
CA ALA A 21 -29.07 15.88 -6.05
C ALA A 21 -28.34 14.65 -5.47
N ASP A 22 -27.43 14.86 -4.51
CA ASP A 22 -26.62 13.80 -3.88
C ASP A 22 -27.35 13.07 -2.75
N TYR A 23 -28.25 13.75 -2.04
CA TYR A 23 -29.00 13.24 -0.90
C TYR A 23 -30.50 13.31 -1.16
N LYS A 24 -31.05 12.22 -1.72
CA LYS A 24 -32.49 12.08 -2.00
C LYS A 24 -33.42 12.26 -0.79
N SER A 25 -32.89 12.33 0.45
CA SER A 25 -33.65 12.64 1.67
C SER A 25 -32.80 13.29 2.75
N THR A 26 -33.41 14.04 3.66
CA THR A 26 -32.70 14.67 4.79
C THR A 26 -32.12 13.65 5.76
N LEU A 27 -32.74 12.47 5.88
CA LEU A 27 -32.18 11.33 6.62
C LEU A 27 -30.81 10.90 6.08
N ARG A 28 -30.62 10.93 4.76
CA ARG A 28 -29.34 10.57 4.14
C ARG A 28 -28.31 11.69 4.28
N LEU A 29 -28.75 12.94 4.24
CA LEU A 29 -27.89 14.09 4.51
C LEU A 29 -27.41 14.09 5.97
N GLN A 30 -28.31 13.90 6.94
CA GLN A 30 -27.96 13.85 8.36
C GLN A 30 -27.06 12.66 8.71
N ALA A 31 -27.16 11.54 7.99
CA ALA A 31 -26.28 10.39 8.17
C ALA A 31 -24.89 10.56 7.51
N ALA A 32 -24.64 11.69 6.82
CA ALA A 32 -23.39 11.91 6.11
C ALA A 32 -22.27 12.52 6.97
N TYR A 33 -22.58 12.97 8.18
CA TYR A 33 -21.64 13.57 9.14
C TYR A 33 -22.16 13.38 10.57
N ASP A 34 -21.25 13.17 11.52
CA ASP A 34 -21.53 12.97 12.95
C ASP A 34 -20.93 14.09 13.83
N SER A 35 -20.05 14.93 13.27
CA SER A 35 -19.36 16.00 14.02
C SER A 35 -19.24 17.30 13.21
N ARG A 36 -19.04 18.44 13.89
CA ARG A 36 -18.83 19.76 13.25
C ARG A 36 -17.68 19.75 12.23
N PRO A 37 -16.50 19.14 12.50
CA PRO A 37 -15.45 19.02 11.48
C PRO A 37 -15.87 18.23 10.24
N GLU A 38 -16.76 17.24 10.38
CA GLU A 38 -17.30 16.48 9.25
C GLU A 38 -18.35 17.26 8.47
N ALA A 39 -19.18 18.08 9.15
CA ALA A 39 -20.08 19.02 8.50
C ALA A 39 -19.30 20.06 7.68
N ARG A 40 -18.19 20.59 8.22
CA ARG A 40 -17.27 21.47 7.48
C ARG A 40 -16.70 20.81 6.24
N ALA A 41 -16.19 19.58 6.38
CA ALA A 41 -15.67 18.82 5.26
C ALA A 41 -16.73 18.57 4.18
N LEU A 42 -18.00 18.37 4.59
CA LEU A 42 -19.11 18.21 3.67
C LEU A 42 -19.42 19.53 2.93
N ILE A 43 -19.47 20.66 3.63
CA ILE A 43 -19.67 21.99 3.03
C ILE A 43 -18.58 22.29 1.98
N LEU A 44 -17.31 22.02 2.29
CA LEU A 44 -16.19 22.21 1.37
C LEU A 44 -16.33 21.44 0.04
N THR A 45 -17.13 20.38 -0.02
CA THR A 45 -17.37 19.66 -1.27
C THR A 45 -18.34 20.35 -2.24
N TYR A 46 -19.14 21.30 -1.74
CA TYR A 46 -20.17 22.00 -2.53
C TYR A 46 -19.90 23.49 -2.68
N VAL A 47 -18.98 24.03 -1.89
CA VAL A 47 -18.57 25.42 -1.95
C VAL A 47 -17.60 25.62 -3.11
N LYS A 48 -17.78 26.71 -3.88
CA LYS A 48 -16.87 27.10 -4.97
C LYS A 48 -15.57 27.65 -4.40
N ALA A 49 -14.47 27.55 -5.15
CA ALA A 49 -13.14 28.02 -4.73
C ALA A 49 -13.04 29.54 -4.40
N THR A 50 -14.11 30.31 -4.62
CA THR A 50 -14.18 31.75 -4.38
C THR A 50 -14.83 32.13 -3.04
N ALA A 51 -15.34 31.18 -2.25
CA ALA A 51 -15.94 31.49 -0.95
C ALA A 51 -14.88 31.75 0.12
N THR A 52 -15.19 32.65 1.05
CA THR A 52 -14.27 32.97 2.16
C THR A 52 -14.34 31.91 3.26
N ASP A 53 -13.27 31.80 4.06
CA ASP A 53 -13.26 30.87 5.20
C ASP A 53 -14.35 31.18 6.23
N GLU A 54 -14.73 32.46 6.38
CA GLU A 54 -15.83 32.89 7.26
C GLU A 54 -17.19 32.37 6.77
N GLU A 55 -17.47 32.44 5.46
CA GLU A 55 -18.69 31.87 4.86
C GLU A 55 -18.74 30.34 5.03
N ILE A 56 -17.59 29.68 4.90
CA ILE A 56 -17.49 28.22 5.07
C ILE A 56 -17.79 27.80 6.51
N GLU A 57 -17.32 28.56 7.50
CA GLU A 57 -17.63 28.33 8.91
C GLU A 57 -19.13 28.58 9.21
N GLU A 58 -19.71 29.65 8.67
CA GLU A 58 -21.15 29.94 8.82
C GLU A 58 -22.03 28.82 8.25
N PHE A 59 -21.71 28.32 7.05
CA PHE A 59 -22.42 27.20 6.45
C PHE A 59 -22.22 25.89 7.21
N CYS A 60 -21.03 25.69 7.78
CA CYS A 60 -20.74 24.54 8.63
C CYS A 60 -21.60 24.56 9.89
N ASP A 61 -21.67 25.71 10.57
CA ASP A 61 -22.46 25.90 11.78
C ASP A 61 -23.94 25.71 11.49
N GLU A 62 -24.48 26.32 10.43
CA GLU A 62 -25.86 26.14 10.02
C GLU A 62 -26.20 24.67 9.71
N LEU A 63 -25.30 23.94 9.03
CA LEU A 63 -25.52 22.54 8.71
C LEU A 63 -25.46 21.65 9.96
N TYR A 64 -24.49 21.87 10.85
CA TYR A 64 -24.33 21.11 12.07
C TYR A 64 -25.50 21.37 13.04
N ASP A 65 -25.84 22.63 13.26
CA ASP A 65 -26.94 23.04 14.12
C ASP A 65 -28.27 22.51 13.58
N TRP A 66 -28.50 22.57 12.27
CA TRP A 66 -29.69 21.96 11.67
C TRP A 66 -29.81 20.47 12.02
N ALA A 67 -28.72 19.69 12.01
CA ALA A 67 -28.76 18.28 12.38
C ALA A 67 -29.08 18.07 13.86
N VAL A 68 -28.47 18.87 14.74
CA VAL A 68 -28.69 18.80 16.19
C VAL A 68 -30.15 19.18 16.53
N HIS A 69 -30.64 20.30 16.01
CA HIS A 69 -31.99 20.80 16.28
C HIS A 69 -33.09 19.88 15.75
N ASN A 70 -32.82 19.07 14.73
CA ASN A 70 -33.80 18.15 14.14
C ASN A 70 -33.59 16.68 14.55
N GLN A 71 -32.72 16.38 15.53
CA GLN A 71 -32.38 15.00 15.95
C GLN A 71 -33.60 14.13 16.29
N ALA A 72 -34.58 14.70 17.02
CA ALA A 72 -35.82 14.00 17.38
C ALA A 72 -36.70 13.70 16.15
N ALA A 73 -36.74 14.62 15.18
CA ALA A 73 -37.46 14.43 13.92
C ALA A 73 -36.80 13.34 13.08
N PHE A 74 -35.47 13.31 12.99
CA PHE A 74 -34.74 12.24 12.29
C PHE A 74 -34.93 10.89 12.96
N LYS A 75 -34.93 10.82 14.30
CA LYS A 75 -35.23 9.57 15.02
C LYS A 75 -36.62 9.04 14.65
N ARG A 76 -37.64 9.91 14.63
CA ARG A 76 -39.00 9.54 14.19
C ARG A 76 -39.03 9.10 12.73
N LEU A 77 -38.43 9.86 11.82
CA LEU A 77 -38.34 9.53 10.40
C LEU A 77 -37.63 8.19 10.16
N ARG A 78 -36.58 7.85 10.93
CA ARG A 78 -35.93 6.52 10.88
C ARG A 78 -36.87 5.42 11.33
N THR A 79 -37.54 5.61 12.47
CA THR A 79 -38.52 4.63 12.99
C THR A 79 -39.68 4.43 12.01
N THR A 80 -40.20 5.50 11.42
CA THR A 80 -41.25 5.43 10.39
C THR A 80 -40.75 4.79 9.12
N ALA A 81 -39.53 5.08 8.65
CA ALA A 81 -38.96 4.43 7.47
C ALA A 81 -38.69 2.93 7.69
N ILE A 82 -38.34 2.53 8.92
CA ILE A 82 -38.22 1.12 9.31
C ILE A 82 -39.61 0.47 9.32
N LYS A 83 -40.58 1.09 10.01
CA LYS A 83 -41.97 0.61 10.08
C LYS A 83 -42.61 0.47 8.70
N PHE A 84 -42.44 1.48 7.85
CA PHE A 84 -42.92 1.47 6.47
C PHE A 84 -42.28 0.36 5.64
N ARG A 85 -40.97 0.10 5.80
CA ARG A 85 -40.31 -1.05 5.13
C ARG A 85 -40.74 -2.41 5.68
N THR A 86 -41.22 -2.47 6.91
CA THR A 86 -41.77 -3.70 7.52
C THR A 86 -43.28 -3.88 7.28
N GLU A 87 -44.04 -2.80 7.07
CA GLU A 87 -45.50 -2.79 6.89
C GLU A 87 -45.90 -2.77 5.41
N GLU A 88 -45.25 -1.95 4.56
CA GLU A 88 -45.33 -2.07 3.09
C GLU A 88 -44.34 -3.12 2.61
N GLY A 89 -44.70 -4.36 2.88
CA GLY A 89 -44.02 -5.50 2.29
C GLY A 89 -44.05 -5.39 0.75
N HIS A 90 -42.85 -5.25 0.17
CA HIS A 90 -42.32 -6.46 -0.45
C HIS A 90 -42.46 -7.55 0.59
N ARG A 91 -43.64 -8.19 0.63
CA ARG A 91 -43.76 -9.55 1.12
C ARG A 91 -42.64 -10.23 0.40
N TRP A 92 -41.58 -10.56 1.14
CA TRP A 92 -40.79 -11.70 0.76
C TRP A 92 -41.86 -12.76 0.56
N SER A 93 -42.09 -13.13 -0.70
CA SER A 93 -42.84 -14.35 -0.95
C SER A 93 -42.26 -15.37 0.01
N GLU A 94 -43.09 -16.17 0.66
CA GLU A 94 -42.65 -17.38 1.34
C GLU A 94 -42.07 -18.40 0.33
N GLY A 95 -41.29 -17.94 -0.65
CA GLY A 95 -40.25 -18.68 -1.33
C GLY A 95 -38.99 -18.51 -0.49
N GLU A 96 -38.72 -19.54 0.30
CA GLU A 96 -37.41 -19.89 0.87
C GLU A 96 -36.51 -18.68 1.21
N VAL A 97 -36.72 -18.08 2.38
CA VAL A 97 -35.54 -17.62 3.12
C VAL A 97 -34.72 -18.88 3.38
N ARG A 98 -33.71 -19.13 2.54
CA ARG A 98 -32.74 -20.20 2.73
C ARG A 98 -32.14 -19.99 4.11
N SER A 99 -32.52 -20.84 5.06
CA SER A 99 -31.89 -20.90 6.36
C SER A 99 -30.38 -21.04 6.14
N GLY A 100 -29.60 -20.11 6.69
CA GLY A 100 -28.13 -20.12 6.55
C GLY A 100 -27.50 -19.09 5.63
N THR A 101 -28.26 -18.17 5.02
CA THR A 101 -27.65 -17.07 4.25
C THR A 101 -26.94 -16.10 5.21
N LEU A 102 -25.61 -16.01 5.13
CA LEU A 102 -24.82 -15.20 6.05
C LEU A 102 -24.98 -13.71 5.72
N ALA A 103 -24.89 -12.84 6.72
CA ALA A 103 -24.88 -11.38 6.52
C ALA A 103 -23.77 -10.91 5.56
N ALA A 104 -22.71 -11.71 5.40
CA ALA A 104 -21.65 -11.48 4.43
C ALA A 104 -22.13 -11.62 2.98
N ASP A 105 -22.98 -12.61 2.68
CA ASP A 105 -23.50 -12.87 1.33
C ASP A 105 -24.49 -11.76 0.93
N LEU A 106 -25.34 -11.32 1.87
CA LEU A 106 -26.22 -10.16 1.69
C LEU A 106 -25.44 -8.85 1.48
N PHE A 107 -24.30 -8.68 2.18
CA PHE A 107 -23.43 -7.52 1.99
C PHE A 107 -22.72 -7.55 0.62
N GLU A 108 -22.34 -8.73 0.15
CA GLU A 108 -21.75 -8.95 -1.18
C GLU A 108 -22.78 -8.62 -2.28
N GLU A 109 -24.04 -9.05 -2.11
CA GLU A 109 -25.17 -8.73 -2.99
C GLU A 109 -25.51 -7.23 -3.04
N MET A 110 -25.51 -6.56 -1.87
CA MET A 110 -25.64 -5.09 -1.79
C MET A 110 -24.45 -4.35 -2.43
N GLY A 111 -23.26 -4.96 -2.42
CA GLY A 111 -22.07 -4.45 -3.10
C GLY A 111 -22.15 -4.59 -4.62
N ASN A 112 -22.77 -5.67 -5.10
CA ASN A 112 -22.94 -5.98 -6.52
C ASN A 112 -24.03 -5.13 -7.20
N THR A 113 -25.00 -4.60 -6.45
CA THR A 113 -26.12 -3.79 -6.97
C THR A 113 -25.83 -2.28 -7.02
N ALA A 114 -24.71 -1.83 -6.44
CA ALA A 114 -24.30 -0.43 -6.49
C ALA A 114 -23.35 -0.19 -7.67
N SER A 115 -23.68 0.76 -8.56
CA SER A 115 -22.77 1.21 -9.62
C SER A 115 -21.38 1.53 -9.04
N LEU A 116 -20.32 1.08 -9.72
CA LEU A 116 -18.91 1.21 -9.35
C LEU A 116 -18.54 2.65 -9.00
N THR A 117 -19.07 3.63 -9.73
CA THR A 117 -18.91 5.07 -9.44
C THR A 117 -19.45 5.43 -8.06
N THR A 118 -20.59 4.85 -7.66
CA THR A 118 -21.20 5.03 -6.33
C THR A 118 -20.39 4.32 -5.23
N VAL A 119 -19.80 3.16 -5.53
CA VAL A 119 -18.94 2.41 -4.58
C VAL A 119 -17.64 3.15 -4.31
N VAL A 120 -16.99 3.72 -5.34
CA VAL A 120 -15.81 4.59 -5.20
C VAL A 120 -16.15 5.81 -4.34
N VAL A 121 -17.26 6.49 -4.62
CA VAL A 121 -17.70 7.67 -3.86
C VAL A 121 -18.07 7.34 -2.40
N ARG A 122 -18.66 6.17 -2.13
CA ARG A 122 -19.00 5.74 -0.75
C ARG A 122 -17.80 5.22 0.04
N THR A 123 -16.82 4.60 -0.61
CA THR A 123 -15.60 4.13 0.06
C THR A 123 -14.68 5.27 0.47
N HIS A 124 -14.77 6.43 -0.20
CA HIS A 124 -14.09 7.67 0.21
C HIS A 124 -14.41 8.15 1.64
N ARG A 125 -15.50 7.71 2.29
CA ARG A 125 -16.09 8.43 3.43
C ARG A 125 -16.29 7.65 4.74
N LYS A 126 -15.73 6.44 4.92
CA LYS A 126 -16.08 5.57 6.07
C LYS A 126 -15.17 5.61 7.30
N SER A 127 -14.02 6.27 7.27
CA SER A 127 -13.20 6.43 8.49
C SER A 127 -12.44 7.74 8.52
N SER A 128 -12.35 8.36 9.71
CA SER A 128 -11.55 9.56 9.97
C SER A 128 -10.11 9.43 9.44
N LEU A 129 -9.51 8.23 9.55
CA LEU A 129 -8.21 7.91 8.96
C LEU A 129 -8.22 8.03 7.42
N SER A 130 -9.21 7.46 6.76
CA SER A 130 -9.34 7.55 5.30
C SER A 130 -9.56 9.00 4.84
N ILE A 131 -10.25 9.81 5.64
CA ILE A 131 -10.45 11.23 5.36
C ILE A 131 -9.13 11.99 5.48
N LYS A 132 -8.39 11.81 6.59
CA LYS A 132 -7.06 12.42 6.80
C LYS A 132 -6.07 12.04 5.68
N LEU A 133 -6.06 10.77 5.27
CA LEU A 133 -5.20 10.33 4.17
C LEU A 133 -5.62 10.91 2.81
N CYS A 134 -6.87 11.31 2.62
CA CYS A 134 -7.33 11.89 1.36
C CYS A 134 -7.10 13.42 1.27
N GLN A 135 -6.57 14.07 2.30
CA GLN A 135 -6.27 15.50 2.30
C GLN A 135 -5.00 15.80 1.48
N GLU A 136 -5.00 16.92 0.76
CA GLU A 136 -3.82 17.35 0.01
C GLU A 136 -2.68 17.71 0.98
N GLY A 137 -1.45 17.28 0.66
CA GLY A 137 -0.30 17.47 1.54
C GLY A 137 -0.25 16.55 2.77
N ALA A 138 -1.19 15.60 2.91
CA ALA A 138 -1.20 14.65 4.02
C ALA A 138 0.11 13.85 4.12
N ASN A 139 0.80 13.97 5.26
CA ASN A 139 1.90 13.08 5.59
C ASN A 139 1.34 11.76 6.15
N LYS A 140 1.35 10.72 5.31
CA LYS A 140 0.84 9.39 5.66
C LYS A 140 1.54 8.78 6.87
N GLU A 141 2.85 9.00 7.01
CA GLU A 141 3.63 8.40 8.10
C GLU A 141 3.19 8.98 9.45
N GLU A 142 3.03 10.31 9.50
CA GLU A 142 2.51 11.00 10.68
C GLU A 142 1.08 10.55 11.02
N ILE A 143 0.22 10.42 10.01
CA ILE A 143 -1.18 9.99 10.22
C ILE A 143 -1.25 8.56 10.77
N GLU A 144 -0.43 7.64 10.25
CA GLU A 144 -0.38 6.26 10.74
C GLU A 144 0.21 6.17 12.14
N GLU A 145 1.23 6.97 12.46
CA GLU A 145 1.80 7.05 13.80
C GLU A 145 0.81 7.64 14.80
N GLN A 146 0.06 8.69 14.42
CA GLN A 146 -1.03 9.24 15.22
C GLN A 146 -2.11 8.19 15.53
N GLU A 147 -2.50 7.38 14.54
CA GLU A 147 -3.45 6.29 14.77
C GLU A 147 -2.83 5.18 15.65
N ARG A 148 -1.55 4.85 15.49
CA ARG A 148 -0.85 3.90 16.38
C ARG A 148 -0.90 4.39 17.83
N VAL A 149 -0.54 5.65 18.07
CA VAL A 149 -0.56 6.29 19.38
C VAL A 149 -1.98 6.32 19.96
N ARG A 150 -2.99 6.65 19.14
CA ARG A 150 -4.40 6.64 19.55
C ARG A 150 -4.83 5.26 20.06
N TRP A 151 -4.60 4.20 19.28
CA TRP A 151 -5.03 2.84 19.67
C TRP A 151 -4.20 2.24 20.81
N ALA A 152 -2.90 2.59 20.89
CA ALA A 152 -2.08 2.29 22.06
C ALA A 152 -2.66 2.94 23.33
N GLY A 153 -3.08 4.21 23.26
CA GLY A 153 -3.74 4.90 24.36
C GLY A 153 -5.03 4.21 24.82
N VAL A 154 -5.85 3.73 23.88
CA VAL A 154 -7.09 2.97 24.22
C VAL A 154 -6.75 1.68 24.96
N LEU A 155 -5.76 0.90 24.49
CA LEU A 155 -5.33 -0.32 25.19
C LEU A 155 -4.71 0.00 26.55
N ALA A 156 -3.95 1.09 26.67
CA ALA A 156 -3.38 1.54 27.94
C ALA A 156 -4.47 1.89 28.97
N VAL A 157 -5.64 2.38 28.55
CA VAL A 157 -6.78 2.57 29.45
C VAL A 157 -7.26 1.23 30.02
N PHE A 158 -7.39 0.19 29.20
CA PHE A 158 -7.78 -1.14 29.71
C PHE A 158 -6.77 -1.69 30.72
N ILE A 159 -5.46 -1.56 30.42
CA ILE A 159 -4.38 -2.02 31.31
C ILE A 159 -4.39 -1.25 32.63
N ARG A 160 -4.59 0.08 32.61
CA ARG A 160 -4.67 0.91 33.81
C ARG A 160 -5.90 0.62 34.65
N ASN A 161 -7.07 0.49 34.03
CA ASN A 161 -8.31 0.17 34.73
C ASN A 161 -8.25 -1.22 35.39
N ALA A 162 -7.48 -2.13 34.81
CA ALA A 162 -7.20 -3.46 35.36
C ALA A 162 -6.06 -3.47 36.39
N ALA A 163 -5.39 -2.35 36.63
CA ALA A 163 -4.24 -2.22 37.53
C ALA A 163 -3.14 -3.28 37.29
N LEU A 164 -2.84 -3.60 36.01
CA LEU A 164 -1.86 -4.62 35.67
C LEU A 164 -0.42 -4.20 36.08
N PRO A 165 0.50 -5.17 36.33
CA PRO A 165 1.82 -4.91 36.91
C PRO A 165 2.66 -3.84 36.20
N VAL A 166 2.52 -3.70 34.88
CA VAL A 166 3.25 -2.70 34.10
C VAL A 166 2.98 -1.26 34.54
N CYS A 167 1.84 -0.98 35.17
CA CYS A 167 1.51 0.38 35.66
C CYS A 167 2.56 0.88 36.65
N ILE A 168 2.99 0.01 37.58
CA ILE A 168 4.03 0.32 38.58
C ILE A 168 5.33 0.73 37.90
N ILE A 169 5.74 -0.01 36.87
CA ILE A 169 6.98 0.26 36.12
C ILE A 169 6.86 1.59 35.38
N ILE A 170 5.73 1.84 34.72
CA ILE A 170 5.53 3.04 33.91
C ILE A 170 5.45 4.30 34.77
N ASP A 171 4.78 4.23 35.93
CA ASP A 171 4.64 5.35 36.86
C ASP A 171 5.98 5.77 37.48
N GLN A 172 6.94 4.84 37.56
CA GLN A 172 8.32 5.13 37.99
C GLN A 172 9.20 5.74 36.89
N THR A 173 8.75 5.77 35.63
CA THR A 173 9.54 6.37 34.55
C THR A 173 9.46 7.90 34.57
N ALA A 174 10.52 8.57 34.11
CA ALA A 174 10.56 10.03 34.03
C ALA A 174 9.47 10.63 33.10
N THR A 175 9.00 9.87 32.11
CA THR A 175 7.98 10.31 31.15
C THR A 175 6.90 9.24 30.92
N PRO A 176 5.96 9.04 31.87
CA PRO A 176 4.96 7.96 31.79
C PRO A 176 4.12 7.98 30.51
N ALA A 177 3.72 9.17 30.05
CA ALA A 177 2.92 9.34 28.84
C ALA A 177 3.63 8.81 27.57
N LEU A 178 4.93 9.11 27.42
CA LEU A 178 5.72 8.59 26.30
C LEU A 178 5.95 7.08 26.44
N THR A 179 6.22 6.59 27.65
CA THR A 179 6.41 5.16 27.92
C THR A 179 5.18 4.34 27.51
N TRP A 180 3.97 4.81 27.79
CA TRP A 180 2.72 4.17 27.33
C TRP A 180 2.60 4.07 25.81
N THR A 181 3.15 5.01 25.05
CA THR A 181 3.14 4.91 23.56
C THR A 181 4.18 3.92 23.02
N LYS A 182 5.22 3.64 23.79
CA LYS A 182 6.36 2.79 23.40
C LYS A 182 6.23 1.35 23.90
N VAL A 183 5.52 1.10 25.00
CA VAL A 183 5.37 -0.24 25.59
C VAL A 183 4.69 -1.26 24.65
N PHE A 184 3.89 -0.79 23.69
CA PHE A 184 3.29 -1.63 22.65
C PHE A 184 4.24 -2.00 21.50
N GLY A 185 5.48 -1.50 21.53
CA GLY A 185 6.51 -1.76 20.51
C GLY A 185 6.10 -1.38 19.10
N ASP A 186 6.58 -2.16 18.12
CA ASP A 186 6.36 -1.95 16.68
C ASP A 186 5.03 -2.52 16.17
N ARG A 187 4.03 -2.71 17.06
CA ARG A 187 2.70 -3.20 16.68
C ARG A 187 2.00 -2.15 15.81
N ARG A 188 1.43 -2.58 14.69
CA ARG A 188 0.74 -1.70 13.74
C ARG A 188 -0.54 -1.14 14.35
N ALA A 189 -0.91 0.07 13.94
CA ALA A 189 -2.17 0.71 14.30
C ALA A 189 -3.39 -0.21 14.07
N LEU A 190 -3.46 -0.91 12.94
CA LEU A 190 -4.57 -1.85 12.65
C LEU A 190 -4.61 -3.03 13.63
N THR A 191 -3.45 -3.56 14.03
CA THR A 191 -3.37 -4.65 15.01
C THR A 191 -3.87 -4.16 16.36
N LEU A 192 -3.37 -3.01 16.83
CA LEU A 192 -3.79 -2.41 18.09
C LEU A 192 -5.29 -2.10 18.09
N ARG A 193 -5.81 -1.53 17.00
CA ARG A 193 -7.24 -1.28 16.80
C ARG A 193 -8.06 -2.56 16.93
N ASN A 194 -7.68 -3.62 16.24
CA ASN A 194 -8.41 -4.88 16.27
C ASN A 194 -8.40 -5.48 17.68
N ARG A 195 -7.24 -5.47 18.37
CA ARG A 195 -7.16 -5.95 19.76
C ARG A 195 -8.01 -5.10 20.70
N ALA A 196 -7.94 -3.77 20.60
CA ALA A 196 -8.72 -2.86 21.43
C ALA A 196 -10.22 -3.07 21.25
N ARG A 197 -10.69 -3.18 20.00
CA ARG A 197 -12.12 -3.38 19.71
C ARG A 197 -12.63 -4.74 20.16
N THR A 198 -11.85 -5.80 19.96
CA THR A 198 -12.20 -7.14 20.43
C THR A 198 -12.19 -7.20 21.96
N TRP A 199 -11.21 -6.60 22.61
CA TRP A 199 -11.11 -6.63 24.08
C TRP A 199 -12.18 -5.78 24.75
N LYS A 200 -12.58 -4.65 24.15
CA LYS A 200 -13.62 -3.78 24.68
C LYS A 200 -14.91 -4.55 25.04
N THR A 201 -15.38 -5.43 24.17
CA THR A 201 -16.60 -6.20 24.41
C THR A 201 -16.43 -7.24 25.52
N VAL A 202 -15.21 -7.75 25.71
CA VAL A 202 -14.88 -8.66 26.82
C VAL A 202 -14.90 -7.89 28.14
N VAL A 203 -14.25 -6.71 28.19
CA VAL A 203 -14.20 -5.86 29.40
C VAL A 203 -15.59 -5.38 29.81
N GLU A 204 -16.41 -4.95 28.86
CA GLU A 204 -17.79 -4.54 29.14
C GLU A 204 -18.59 -5.68 29.77
N TRP A 205 -18.44 -6.91 29.27
CA TRP A 205 -19.10 -8.07 29.85
C TRP A 205 -18.54 -8.44 31.23
N LEU A 206 -17.21 -8.46 31.41
CA LEU A 206 -16.57 -8.73 32.70
C LEU A 206 -17.01 -7.74 33.78
N TYR A 207 -17.14 -6.46 33.40
CA TYR A 207 -17.57 -5.43 34.32
C TYR A 207 -19.04 -5.60 34.71
N VAL A 208 -19.92 -5.92 33.74
CA VAL A 208 -21.35 -6.13 34.01
C VAL A 208 -21.60 -7.37 34.85
N VAL A 209 -20.89 -8.48 34.59
CA VAL A 209 -21.16 -9.78 35.24
C VAL A 209 -20.41 -9.92 36.56
N PHE A 210 -19.17 -9.46 36.64
CA PHE A 210 -18.30 -9.69 37.80
C PHE A 210 -17.80 -8.40 38.47
N GLY A 211 -18.06 -7.22 37.91
CA GLY A 211 -17.55 -5.96 38.44
C GLY A 211 -16.04 -5.76 38.27
N ILE A 212 -15.39 -6.56 37.42
CA ILE A 212 -13.92 -6.54 37.20
C ILE A 212 -13.58 -6.06 35.79
N GLN A 213 -12.34 -5.58 35.61
CA GLN A 213 -11.84 -5.04 34.34
C GLN A 213 -10.85 -5.98 33.63
N HIS A 214 -10.40 -7.03 34.32
CA HIS A 214 -9.54 -8.08 33.80
C HIS A 214 -9.89 -9.41 34.48
N PRO A 215 -9.87 -10.55 33.76
CA PRO A 215 -10.18 -11.84 34.36
C PRO A 215 -9.16 -12.20 35.43
N ILE A 216 -9.66 -12.70 36.56
CA ILE A 216 -8.85 -13.22 37.68
C ILE A 216 -8.78 -14.75 37.64
N ALA A 217 -9.62 -15.38 36.82
CA ALA A 217 -9.67 -16.83 36.65
C ALA A 217 -10.13 -17.19 35.23
N GLU A 218 -9.67 -18.35 34.76
CA GLU A 218 -9.90 -18.83 33.39
C GLU A 218 -11.38 -19.02 33.05
N PHE A 219 -12.18 -19.48 34.02
CA PHE A 219 -13.60 -19.77 33.81
C PHE A 219 -14.39 -18.55 33.30
N GLN A 220 -14.00 -17.34 33.70
CA GLN A 220 -14.68 -16.11 33.29
C GLN A 220 -14.59 -15.89 31.79
N LEU A 221 -13.45 -16.20 31.18
CA LEU A 221 -13.29 -16.12 29.73
C LEU A 221 -13.89 -17.32 29.00
N ILE A 222 -13.85 -18.50 29.61
CA ILE A 222 -14.49 -19.71 29.07
C ILE A 222 -16.01 -19.49 28.96
N ASP A 223 -16.64 -18.97 30.01
CA ASP A 223 -18.07 -18.64 30.03
C ASP A 223 -18.42 -17.57 29.00
N TYR A 224 -17.62 -16.49 28.92
CA TYR A 224 -17.80 -15.46 27.90
C TYR A 224 -17.76 -16.05 26.49
N LEU A 225 -16.77 -16.91 26.21
CA LEU A 225 -16.62 -17.52 24.91
C LEU A 225 -17.75 -18.51 24.61
N GLY A 226 -18.25 -19.21 25.63
CA GLY A 226 -19.45 -20.05 25.56
C GLY A 226 -20.66 -19.26 25.07
N ILE A 227 -21.00 -18.18 25.77
CA ILE A 227 -22.12 -17.28 25.41
C ILE A 227 -21.93 -16.73 23.99
N ARG A 228 -20.73 -16.20 23.70
CA ARG A 228 -20.43 -15.61 22.39
C ARG A 228 -20.46 -16.61 21.25
N GLY A 229 -20.20 -17.89 21.52
CA GLY A 229 -20.23 -18.94 20.51
C GLY A 229 -21.61 -19.53 20.28
N GLU A 230 -22.55 -19.37 21.21
CA GLU A 230 -23.97 -19.72 21.03
C GLU A 230 -24.70 -18.67 20.18
N GLU A 231 -24.30 -17.41 20.27
CA GLU A 231 -24.75 -16.36 19.38
C GLU A 231 -24.15 -16.49 17.96
N PRO A 232 -24.76 -15.89 16.92
CA PRO A 232 -24.15 -15.82 15.59
C PRO A 232 -22.73 -15.23 15.63
N CYS A 233 -21.73 -16.11 15.45
CA CYS A 233 -20.33 -15.80 15.70
C CYS A 233 -19.45 -16.35 14.57
N GLY A 234 -18.57 -15.50 14.05
CA GLY A 234 -17.63 -15.93 13.01
C GLY A 234 -16.52 -16.80 13.60
N LYS A 235 -16.08 -17.82 12.86
CA LYS A 235 -15.01 -18.76 13.28
C LYS A 235 -13.68 -18.14 13.72
N THR A 236 -13.41 -16.88 13.37
CA THR A 236 -12.16 -16.18 13.74
C THR A 236 -12.26 -15.41 15.05
N VAL A 237 -13.46 -15.25 15.60
CA VAL A 237 -13.71 -14.49 16.83
C VAL A 237 -13.01 -15.11 18.05
N PRO A 238 -13.06 -16.44 18.29
CA PRO A 238 -12.37 -17.04 19.44
C PRO A 238 -10.86 -16.72 19.45
N GLN A 239 -10.20 -16.94 18.31
CA GLN A 239 -8.77 -16.62 18.16
C GLN A 239 -8.48 -15.12 18.27
N ALA A 240 -9.41 -14.26 17.83
CA ALA A 240 -9.25 -12.82 17.97
C ALA A 240 -9.27 -12.38 19.44
N ILE A 241 -10.13 -12.99 20.26
CA ILE A 241 -10.23 -12.76 21.71
C ILE A 241 -8.96 -13.25 22.39
N ALA A 242 -8.54 -14.50 22.14
CA ALA A 242 -7.33 -15.07 22.71
C ALA A 242 -6.09 -14.22 22.39
N ALA A 243 -5.96 -13.74 21.16
CA ALA A 243 -4.84 -12.90 20.77
C ALA A 243 -4.95 -11.43 21.27
N ALA A 244 -6.12 -10.97 21.69
CA ALA A 244 -6.27 -9.70 22.40
C ALA A 244 -5.84 -9.83 23.87
N LEU A 245 -6.27 -10.90 24.53
CA LEU A 245 -5.84 -11.26 25.88
C LEU A 245 -4.31 -11.38 25.96
N ALA A 246 -3.70 -12.14 25.04
CA ALA A 246 -2.25 -12.34 25.01
C ALA A 246 -1.48 -11.01 24.93
N VAL A 247 -1.94 -10.05 24.12
CA VAL A 247 -1.30 -8.73 24.03
C VAL A 247 -1.46 -7.93 25.33
N ILE A 248 -2.60 -8.03 26.00
CA ILE A 248 -2.86 -7.30 27.24
C ILE A 248 -2.05 -7.88 28.40
N GLU A 249 -1.94 -9.21 28.51
CA GLU A 249 -1.11 -9.86 29.52
C GLU A 249 0.39 -9.63 29.28
N GLU A 250 0.84 -9.71 28.02
CA GLU A 250 2.23 -9.46 27.62
C GLU A 250 2.65 -8.02 27.92
N VAL A 251 1.88 -7.03 27.42
CA VAL A 251 2.16 -5.61 27.64
C VAL A 251 1.93 -5.23 29.09
N GLY A 252 0.91 -5.81 29.73
CA GLY A 252 0.57 -5.65 31.14
C GLY A 252 1.62 -6.21 32.10
N ARG A 253 2.62 -6.95 31.59
CA ARG A 253 3.65 -7.64 32.38
C ARG A 253 3.07 -8.61 33.41
N VAL A 254 1.98 -9.28 33.04
CA VAL A 254 1.42 -10.37 33.85
C VAL A 254 2.46 -11.51 33.92
N PRO A 255 2.78 -12.04 35.12
CA PRO A 255 3.70 -13.17 35.28
C PRO A 255 3.26 -14.38 34.46
N GLU A 256 4.20 -15.12 33.88
CA GLU A 256 3.88 -16.23 32.97
C GLU A 256 2.99 -17.31 33.61
N ALA A 257 3.20 -17.59 34.90
CA ALA A 257 2.38 -18.54 35.67
C ALA A 257 0.92 -18.09 35.87
N GLU A 258 0.63 -16.80 35.74
CA GLU A 258 -0.70 -16.21 35.92
C GLU A 258 -1.39 -15.88 34.58
N ARG A 259 -0.72 -16.13 33.44
CA ARG A 259 -1.26 -15.83 32.12
C ARG A 259 -2.32 -16.83 31.70
N ILE A 260 -3.56 -16.37 31.62
CA ILE A 260 -4.67 -17.17 31.09
C ILE A 260 -4.45 -17.41 29.59
N SER A 261 -3.81 -16.49 28.87
CA SER A 261 -3.53 -16.68 27.43
C SER A 261 -2.63 -17.88 27.11
N CYS A 262 -1.83 -18.34 28.09
CA CYS A 262 -0.93 -19.49 27.96
C CYS A 262 -1.50 -20.76 28.59
N SER A 263 -2.65 -20.69 29.26
CA SER A 263 -3.28 -21.85 29.89
C SER A 263 -3.70 -22.90 28.85
N SER A 264 -3.37 -24.16 29.12
CA SER A 264 -3.75 -25.29 28.28
C SER A 264 -5.26 -25.44 28.16
N THR A 265 -6.01 -25.18 29.23
CA THR A 265 -7.47 -25.22 29.24
C THR A 265 -8.05 -24.15 28.33
N TRP A 266 -7.60 -22.90 28.48
CA TRP A 266 -8.05 -21.78 27.65
C TRP A 266 -7.78 -22.02 26.17
N VAL A 267 -6.56 -22.43 25.82
CA VAL A 267 -6.17 -22.73 24.44
C VAL A 267 -7.04 -23.84 23.85
N ALA A 268 -7.24 -24.94 24.59
CA ALA A 268 -8.08 -26.05 24.15
C ALA A 268 -9.54 -25.63 23.91
N VAL A 269 -10.10 -24.78 24.79
CA VAL A 269 -11.45 -24.24 24.62
C VAL A 269 -11.54 -23.35 23.37
N VAL A 270 -10.58 -22.45 23.16
CA VAL A 270 -10.53 -21.58 21.98
C VAL A 270 -10.47 -22.40 20.69
N ASP A 271 -9.62 -23.43 20.66
CA ASP A 271 -9.47 -24.31 19.50
C ASP A 271 -10.74 -25.13 19.25
N SER A 272 -11.38 -25.65 20.31
CA SER A 272 -12.65 -26.37 20.23
C SER A 272 -13.77 -25.51 19.65
N TRP A 273 -13.96 -24.28 20.15
CA TRP A 273 -14.95 -23.34 19.61
C TRP A 273 -14.62 -22.93 18.17
N THR A 274 -13.33 -22.73 17.85
CA THR A 274 -12.89 -22.42 16.48
C THR A 274 -13.24 -23.57 15.52
N ALA A 275 -13.01 -24.82 15.93
CA ALA A 275 -13.34 -26.00 15.13
C ALA A 275 -14.86 -26.16 14.98
N ARG A 276 -15.63 -26.01 16.06
CA ARG A 276 -17.10 -26.09 16.04
C ARG A 276 -17.72 -25.02 15.14
N LEU A 277 -17.25 -23.77 15.26
CA LEU A 277 -17.67 -22.66 14.41
C LEU A 277 -17.13 -22.77 12.98
N ALA A 278 -16.24 -23.71 12.67
CA ALA A 278 -15.80 -23.97 11.31
C ALA A 278 -16.67 -25.03 10.60
N ILE A 279 -17.49 -25.79 11.33
CA ILE A 279 -18.41 -26.79 10.77
C ILE A 279 -19.40 -26.08 9.83
N GLY A 280 -19.60 -26.64 8.64
CA GLY A 280 -20.49 -26.07 7.62
C GLY A 280 -19.91 -24.85 6.87
N HIS A 281 -18.79 -24.29 7.31
CA HIS A 281 -18.07 -23.29 6.51
C HIS A 281 -17.21 -23.98 5.45
N THR A 282 -17.41 -23.61 4.19
CA THR A 282 -16.55 -24.03 3.10
C THR A 282 -15.11 -23.54 3.28
N THR A 283 -14.17 -24.17 2.56
CA THR A 283 -12.78 -23.74 2.51
C THR A 283 -12.70 -22.25 2.18
N ARG A 284 -11.74 -21.55 2.80
CA ARG A 284 -11.56 -20.10 2.60
C ARG A 284 -11.54 -19.78 1.10
N LYS A 285 -12.55 -19.06 0.58
CA LYS A 285 -12.58 -18.57 -0.80
C LYS A 285 -11.23 -17.87 -1.09
N ARG A 286 -10.43 -18.46 -1.98
CA ARG A 286 -9.17 -17.86 -2.44
C ARG A 286 -9.53 -16.79 -3.46
N ALA A 287 -8.68 -15.77 -3.59
CA ALA A 287 -8.88 -14.77 -4.64
C ALA A 287 -8.67 -15.44 -6.00
N GLU A 288 -9.59 -15.22 -6.93
CA GLU A 288 -9.51 -15.79 -8.28
C GLU A 288 -8.37 -15.15 -9.08
N LEU A 289 -7.82 -15.93 -10.03
CA LEU A 289 -6.78 -15.49 -10.95
C LEU A 289 -7.36 -14.65 -12.09
N TYR A 290 -6.54 -13.83 -12.72
CA TYR A 290 -6.91 -13.16 -13.97
C TYR A 290 -6.72 -14.12 -15.15
N PRO A 291 -7.73 -14.27 -16.03
CA PRO A 291 -7.54 -14.93 -17.32
C PRO A 291 -6.45 -14.25 -18.14
N ILE A 292 -5.78 -14.99 -19.03
CA ILE A 292 -4.72 -14.46 -19.90
C ILE A 292 -5.22 -13.26 -20.71
N VAL A 293 -6.48 -13.29 -21.16
CA VAL A 293 -7.09 -12.16 -21.87
C VAL A 293 -7.12 -10.87 -21.06
N VAL A 294 -7.27 -10.94 -19.72
CA VAL A 294 -7.32 -9.76 -18.87
C VAL A 294 -5.93 -9.13 -18.82
N MET A 295 -4.87 -9.94 -18.73
CA MET A 295 -3.49 -9.45 -18.79
C MET A 295 -3.20 -8.81 -20.16
N LEU A 296 -3.56 -9.48 -21.26
CA LEU A 296 -3.44 -8.92 -22.62
C LEU A 296 -4.17 -7.57 -22.77
N SER A 297 -5.41 -7.50 -22.32
CA SER A 297 -6.24 -6.30 -22.40
C SER A 297 -5.68 -5.17 -21.55
N LEU A 298 -5.07 -5.47 -20.39
CA LEU A 298 -4.39 -4.48 -19.57
C LEU A 298 -3.14 -3.92 -20.28
N GLU A 299 -2.34 -4.77 -20.94
CA GLU A 299 -1.17 -4.30 -21.69
C GLU A 299 -1.57 -3.32 -22.80
N LEU A 300 -2.61 -3.67 -23.57
CA LEU A 300 -3.17 -2.80 -24.61
C LEU A 300 -3.80 -1.52 -24.02
N MET A 301 -4.48 -1.62 -22.87
CA MET A 301 -5.05 -0.46 -22.16
C MET A 301 -3.98 0.58 -21.82
N VAL A 302 -2.77 0.16 -21.41
CA VAL A 302 -1.66 1.08 -21.11
C VAL A 302 -1.28 1.90 -22.35
N ALA A 303 -1.23 1.25 -23.52
CA ALA A 303 -0.89 1.88 -24.80
C ALA A 303 -2.07 2.57 -25.50
N SER A 304 -3.29 2.40 -25.00
CA SER A 304 -4.51 2.95 -25.60
C SER A 304 -4.61 4.48 -25.50
N VAL A 305 -5.69 5.03 -26.07
CA VAL A 305 -6.08 6.44 -25.96
C VAL A 305 -7.08 6.70 -24.82
N ALA A 306 -7.23 5.75 -23.89
CA ALA A 306 -8.08 5.91 -22.71
C ALA A 306 -7.61 7.07 -21.81
N PRO A 307 -8.44 7.54 -20.86
CA PRO A 307 -8.03 8.56 -19.91
C PRO A 307 -6.72 8.22 -19.19
N ASP A 308 -5.85 9.22 -19.00
CA ASP A 308 -4.47 9.01 -18.52
C ASP A 308 -4.42 8.28 -17.17
N PHE A 309 -5.37 8.51 -16.26
CA PHE A 309 -5.45 7.77 -15.00
C PHE A 309 -5.80 6.29 -15.21
N ILE A 310 -6.72 5.97 -16.11
CA ILE A 310 -7.11 4.58 -16.41
C ILE A 310 -5.90 3.82 -16.97
N ARG A 311 -5.17 4.44 -17.91
CA ARG A 311 -3.93 3.88 -18.48
C ARG A 311 -2.85 3.68 -17.42
N ALA A 312 -2.61 4.70 -16.60
CA ALA A 312 -1.63 4.65 -15.52
C ALA A 312 -1.99 3.59 -14.47
N TRP A 313 -3.27 3.43 -14.14
CA TRP A 313 -3.72 2.43 -13.18
C TRP A 313 -3.72 1.01 -13.76
N ALA A 314 -3.99 0.83 -15.06
CA ALA A 314 -3.78 -0.45 -15.74
C ALA A 314 -2.32 -0.90 -15.63
N TRP A 315 -1.38 0.03 -15.80
CA TRP A 315 0.04 -0.23 -15.57
C TRP A 315 0.33 -0.61 -14.11
N VAL A 316 -0.21 0.12 -13.13
CA VAL A 316 -0.07 -0.25 -11.70
C VAL A 316 -0.62 -1.64 -11.42
N LEU A 317 -1.76 -2.03 -12.02
CA LEU A 317 -2.35 -3.35 -11.86
C LEU A 317 -1.45 -4.45 -12.46
N LEU A 318 -0.85 -4.21 -13.63
CA LEU A 318 0.17 -5.09 -14.21
C LEU A 318 1.41 -5.19 -13.31
N LEU A 319 1.88 -4.08 -12.70
CA LEU A 319 2.95 -4.15 -11.71
C LEU A 319 2.57 -5.03 -10.51
N LYS A 320 1.33 -4.95 -10.00
CA LYS A 320 0.88 -5.84 -8.92
C LYS A 320 0.98 -7.31 -9.30
N VAL A 321 0.61 -7.64 -10.53
CA VAL A 321 0.70 -9.00 -11.10
C VAL A 321 2.16 -9.42 -11.22
N TRP A 322 2.94 -8.69 -12.01
CA TRP A 322 4.29 -9.11 -12.39
C TRP A 322 5.30 -9.03 -11.23
N MET A 323 5.09 -8.11 -10.30
CA MET A 323 5.90 -7.99 -9.09
C MET A 323 5.32 -8.74 -7.89
N CYS A 324 4.19 -9.44 -8.03
CA CYS A 324 3.43 -10.11 -6.95
C CYS A 324 3.24 -9.22 -5.70
N LEU A 325 2.84 -7.96 -5.89
CA LEU A 325 2.63 -7.01 -4.79
C LEU A 325 1.28 -7.24 -4.14
N ARG A 326 1.22 -7.15 -2.80
CA ARG A 326 -0.07 -6.90 -2.14
C ARG A 326 -0.53 -5.49 -2.51
N THR A 327 -1.84 -5.26 -2.47
CA THR A 327 -2.38 -3.90 -2.61
C THR A 327 -1.77 -2.94 -1.57
N ASP A 328 -1.50 -3.41 -0.35
CA ASP A 328 -0.83 -2.61 0.69
C ASP A 328 0.67 -2.37 0.41
N ASP A 329 1.35 -3.30 -0.28
CA ASP A 329 2.78 -3.18 -0.61
C ASP A 329 3.02 -2.00 -1.58
N LEU A 330 2.02 -1.63 -2.40
CA LEU A 330 2.10 -0.45 -3.27
C LEU A 330 2.37 0.83 -2.50
N GLN A 331 1.90 0.94 -1.25
CA GLN A 331 2.10 2.14 -0.45
C GLN A 331 3.55 2.32 0.00
N GLY A 332 4.35 1.26 -0.01
CA GLY A 332 5.76 1.27 0.35
C GLY A 332 6.71 1.24 -0.85
N VAL A 333 6.18 1.38 -2.08
CA VAL A 333 7.02 1.56 -3.27
C VAL A 333 7.60 2.96 -3.26
N ASP A 334 8.92 3.05 -3.39
CA ASP A 334 9.62 4.33 -3.58
C ASP A 334 9.68 4.66 -5.08
N HIS A 335 8.82 5.59 -5.51
CA HIS A 335 8.73 6.02 -6.91
C HIS A 335 10.00 6.72 -7.41
N THR A 336 10.77 7.35 -6.51
CA THR A 336 12.01 8.08 -6.88
C THR A 336 13.16 7.15 -7.22
N ARG A 337 13.11 5.91 -6.71
CA ARG A 337 14.11 4.86 -6.95
C ARG A 337 13.63 3.79 -7.93
N MET A 338 12.67 4.15 -8.78
CA MET A 338 12.27 3.32 -9.92
C MET A 338 13.22 3.52 -11.09
N VAL A 339 13.83 2.42 -11.54
CA VAL A 339 14.81 2.45 -12.63
C VAL A 339 14.34 1.52 -13.74
N LEU A 340 14.06 2.11 -14.91
CA LEU A 340 13.85 1.38 -16.14
C LEU A 340 15.21 1.17 -16.83
N SER A 341 15.45 -0.05 -17.30
CA SER A 341 16.63 -0.44 -18.06
C SER A 341 16.21 -1.20 -19.32
N THR A 342 17.17 -1.54 -20.18
CA THR A 342 16.95 -2.35 -21.39
C THR A 342 16.41 -3.75 -21.08
N THR A 343 16.65 -4.28 -19.88
CA THR A 343 16.26 -5.65 -19.51
C THR A 343 15.11 -5.70 -18.53
N GLN A 344 14.91 -4.67 -17.71
CA GLN A 344 13.91 -4.70 -16.65
C GLN A 344 13.46 -3.32 -16.17
N LEU A 345 12.33 -3.30 -15.47
CA LEU A 345 11.98 -2.27 -14.50
C LEU A 345 12.33 -2.77 -13.09
N ARG A 346 13.03 -1.95 -12.31
CA ARG A 346 13.34 -2.19 -10.89
C ARG A 346 12.61 -1.17 -10.01
N CYS A 347 11.97 -1.64 -8.95
CA CYS A 347 11.41 -0.80 -7.88
C CYS A 347 12.02 -1.18 -6.53
N VAL A 348 12.04 -0.23 -5.60
CA VAL A 348 12.43 -0.47 -4.20
C VAL A 348 11.20 -0.36 -3.30
N LEU A 349 11.03 -1.37 -2.44
CA LEU A 349 10.04 -1.40 -1.38
C LEU A 349 10.72 -1.02 -0.07
N THR A 350 10.39 0.14 0.47
CA THR A 350 10.91 0.64 1.75
C THR A 350 10.11 0.15 2.94
N ARG A 351 8.84 -0.21 2.70
CA ARG A 351 7.95 -0.68 3.76
C ARG A 351 6.97 -1.71 3.26
N THR A 352 6.88 -2.84 3.96
CA THR A 352 5.90 -3.90 3.69
C THR A 352 5.45 -4.53 5.02
N LYS A 353 4.77 -5.68 4.95
CA LYS A 353 4.49 -6.46 6.16
C LYS A 353 5.78 -6.93 6.86
N THR A 354 6.84 -7.18 6.10
CA THR A 354 8.07 -7.83 6.54
C THR A 354 9.28 -6.89 6.44
N THR A 355 9.15 -5.78 5.71
CA THR A 355 10.24 -4.87 5.42
C THR A 355 9.98 -3.49 6.01
N GLY A 356 11.03 -2.81 6.48
CA GLY A 356 10.97 -1.43 6.96
C GLY A 356 11.56 -1.23 8.37
N PRO A 357 11.42 -0.02 8.94
CA PRO A 357 11.95 0.28 10.27
C PRO A 357 11.42 -0.68 11.33
N GLY A 358 12.30 -1.18 12.21
CA GLY A 358 11.95 -2.18 13.23
C GLY A 358 11.76 -3.61 12.69
N LYS A 359 12.25 -3.90 11.48
CA LYS A 359 12.32 -5.25 10.90
C LYS A 359 13.77 -5.60 10.55
N ARG A 360 14.05 -6.89 10.38
CA ARG A 360 15.38 -7.38 10.00
C ARG A 360 15.81 -6.78 8.65
N THR A 361 14.90 -6.84 7.69
CA THR A 361 15.15 -6.33 6.33
C THR A 361 14.55 -4.94 6.19
N LEU A 362 15.40 -3.93 5.97
CA LEU A 362 14.96 -2.54 5.88
C LEU A 362 14.30 -2.22 4.54
N GLU A 363 14.82 -2.76 3.44
CA GLU A 363 14.33 -2.52 2.08
C GLU A 363 14.47 -3.77 1.22
N VAL A 364 13.60 -3.91 0.21
CA VAL A 364 13.64 -5.04 -0.75
C VAL A 364 13.41 -4.52 -2.16
N ALA A 365 14.16 -5.04 -3.14
CA ALA A 365 13.93 -4.73 -4.55
C ALA A 365 12.91 -5.69 -5.19
N THR A 366 12.19 -5.20 -6.20
CA THR A 366 11.32 -6.01 -7.05
C THR A 366 11.54 -5.64 -8.53
N PHE A 367 11.25 -6.59 -9.42
CA PHE A 367 11.66 -6.54 -10.82
C PHE A 367 10.53 -6.96 -11.76
N VAL A 368 10.52 -6.40 -12.97
CA VAL A 368 9.70 -6.84 -14.11
C VAL A 368 10.60 -6.93 -15.34
N SER A 369 10.65 -8.09 -16.00
CA SER A 369 11.37 -8.26 -17.26
C SER A 369 10.75 -7.43 -18.38
N ARG A 370 11.58 -6.82 -19.22
CA ARG A 370 11.12 -6.15 -20.45
C ARG A 370 10.51 -7.12 -21.47
N LYS A 371 10.82 -8.41 -21.34
CA LYS A 371 10.21 -9.47 -22.16
C LYS A 371 8.87 -9.96 -21.61
N ALA A 372 8.42 -9.47 -20.46
CA ALA A 372 7.14 -9.86 -19.85
C ALA A 372 5.96 -9.15 -20.54
N SER A 373 5.76 -9.42 -21.83
CA SER A 373 4.62 -8.95 -22.62
C SER A 373 3.95 -10.12 -23.33
N LEU A 374 2.64 -10.22 -23.15
CA LEU A 374 1.78 -11.15 -23.86
C LEU A 374 1.26 -10.56 -25.17
N SER A 375 1.08 -9.24 -25.26
CA SER A 375 0.54 -8.58 -26.45
C SER A 375 1.60 -8.18 -27.48
N GLY A 376 2.87 -8.12 -27.08
CA GLY A 376 3.98 -7.51 -27.84
C GLY A 376 4.17 -6.02 -27.58
N VAL A 377 3.22 -5.37 -26.91
CA VAL A 377 3.34 -3.97 -26.50
C VAL A 377 4.33 -3.82 -25.35
N ASP A 378 5.24 -2.84 -25.47
CA ASP A 378 6.18 -2.46 -24.39
C ASP A 378 5.48 -1.63 -23.29
N TRP A 379 4.45 -2.24 -22.69
CA TRP A 379 3.61 -1.65 -21.64
C TRP A 379 4.44 -1.21 -20.42
N VAL A 380 5.58 -1.86 -20.18
CA VAL A 380 6.51 -1.52 -19.08
C VAL A 380 7.08 -0.12 -19.30
N SER A 381 7.64 0.14 -20.48
CA SER A 381 8.22 1.44 -20.84
C SER A 381 7.16 2.51 -20.98
N ILE A 382 6.07 2.21 -21.69
CA ILE A 382 4.96 3.17 -21.90
C ILE A 382 4.41 3.62 -20.56
N GLY A 383 4.09 2.68 -19.66
CA GLY A 383 3.54 3.04 -18.36
C GLY A 383 4.55 3.69 -17.42
N TYR A 384 5.84 3.32 -17.48
CA TYR A 384 6.89 4.07 -16.77
C TYR A 384 6.97 5.52 -17.26
N GLY A 385 6.87 5.74 -18.57
CA GLY A 385 6.80 7.07 -19.17
C GLY A 385 5.57 7.87 -18.72
N LEU A 386 4.40 7.24 -18.67
CA LEU A 386 3.17 7.84 -18.14
C LEU A 386 3.32 8.26 -16.67
N TRP A 387 3.94 7.40 -15.85
CA TRP A 387 4.12 7.67 -14.42
C TRP A 387 5.20 8.71 -14.12
N SER A 388 6.18 8.85 -15.02
CA SER A 388 7.35 9.74 -14.88
C SER A 388 7.13 11.14 -15.43
N ARG A 389 5.94 11.46 -15.96
CA ARG A 389 5.56 12.79 -16.46
C ARG A 389 4.42 13.41 -15.64
N PRO A 390 4.24 14.75 -15.67
CA PRO A 390 3.02 15.37 -15.14
C PRO A 390 1.76 14.76 -15.79
N PRO A 391 0.65 14.56 -15.05
CA PRO A 391 0.41 14.99 -13.67
C PRO A 391 0.93 14.02 -12.59
N PHE A 392 1.42 12.82 -12.97
CA PHE A 392 1.81 11.77 -12.02
C PHE A 392 3.19 11.98 -11.39
N ASN A 393 4.08 12.72 -12.06
CA ASN A 393 5.41 13.05 -11.54
C ASN A 393 5.40 14.37 -10.76
N PHE A 394 5.26 14.26 -9.44
CA PHE A 394 5.43 15.35 -8.48
C PHE A 394 6.08 14.82 -7.20
N ALA A 395 6.72 15.72 -6.45
CA ALA A 395 7.36 15.40 -5.18
C ALA A 395 6.34 14.87 -4.17
N ARG A 396 6.54 13.65 -3.67
CA ARG A 396 5.65 12.96 -2.72
C ARG A 396 6.36 11.80 -2.03
N GLY A 397 5.89 11.44 -0.84
CA GLY A 397 6.36 10.27 -0.07
C GLY A 397 5.51 9.00 -0.24
N TYR A 398 4.67 8.94 -1.27
CA TYR A 398 3.77 7.80 -1.53
C TYR A 398 3.73 7.47 -3.02
N PHE A 399 3.63 6.18 -3.36
CA PHE A 399 3.56 5.76 -4.76
C PHE A 399 2.20 6.09 -5.37
N THR A 400 1.12 5.57 -4.78
CA THR A 400 -0.22 5.59 -5.38
C THR A 400 -0.95 6.91 -5.14
N VAL A 401 -1.43 7.49 -6.23
CA VAL A 401 -2.15 8.77 -6.24
C VAL A 401 -3.64 8.55 -6.39
N LYS A 402 -4.43 9.47 -5.84
CA LYS A 402 -5.88 9.50 -6.00
C LYS A 402 -6.25 9.99 -7.40
N ALA A 403 -7.29 9.43 -8.01
CA ALA A 403 -7.87 9.86 -9.27
C ALA A 403 -8.68 11.16 -9.12
N THR A 404 -8.79 11.93 -10.20
CA THR A 404 -9.89 12.89 -10.37
C THR A 404 -11.23 12.16 -10.50
N ARG A 405 -12.35 12.88 -10.31
CA ARG A 405 -13.70 12.28 -10.32
C ARG A 405 -14.04 11.58 -11.65
N ASP A 406 -13.52 12.10 -12.74
CA ASP A 406 -13.69 11.65 -14.12
C ASP A 406 -12.60 10.69 -14.60
N PHE A 407 -11.61 10.35 -13.75
CA PHE A 407 -10.46 9.52 -14.10
C PHE A 407 -9.62 10.06 -15.27
N SER A 408 -9.72 11.35 -15.59
CA SER A 408 -8.86 11.98 -16.60
C SER A 408 -7.43 12.21 -16.10
N SER A 409 -7.25 12.39 -14.79
CA SER A 409 -5.99 12.78 -14.17
C SER A 409 -5.89 12.29 -12.71
N CYS A 410 -4.87 12.74 -11.97
CA CYS A 410 -4.68 12.46 -10.56
C CYS A 410 -4.70 13.72 -9.67
N CYS A 411 -5.14 13.55 -8.43
CA CYS A 411 -5.02 14.50 -7.35
C CYS A 411 -3.70 14.29 -6.57
N ARG A 412 -3.19 15.34 -5.93
CA ARG A 412 -1.99 15.29 -5.07
C ARG A 412 -2.29 14.76 -3.67
N ALA A 413 -2.97 13.62 -3.61
CA ALA A 413 -3.32 12.91 -2.39
C ALA A 413 -3.08 11.40 -2.56
N PRO A 414 -2.69 10.68 -1.50
CA PRO A 414 -2.48 9.24 -1.58
C PRO A 414 -3.79 8.46 -1.72
N ALA A 415 -3.75 7.32 -2.41
CA ALA A 415 -4.88 6.40 -2.50
C ALA A 415 -4.90 5.40 -1.33
N SER A 416 -6.03 5.31 -0.62
CA SER A 416 -6.21 4.30 0.45
C SER A 416 -6.34 2.89 -0.13
N ASN A 417 -6.07 1.84 0.66
CA ASN A 417 -6.21 0.45 0.20
C ASN A 417 -7.58 0.13 -0.39
N ALA A 418 -8.66 0.60 0.24
CA ALA A 418 -10.01 0.38 -0.27
C ALA A 418 -10.22 1.05 -1.63
N LEU A 419 -9.65 2.25 -1.80
CA LEU A 419 -9.73 3.00 -3.04
C LEU A 419 -8.90 2.36 -4.16
N MET A 420 -7.72 1.83 -3.85
CA MET A 420 -6.89 1.09 -4.80
C MET A 420 -7.61 -0.15 -5.34
N VAL A 421 -8.31 -0.90 -4.48
CA VAL A 421 -9.14 -2.04 -4.92
C VAL A 421 -10.30 -1.56 -5.81
N ALA A 422 -10.90 -0.42 -5.48
CA ALA A 422 -11.95 0.16 -6.32
C ALA A 422 -11.42 0.60 -7.70
N TYR A 423 -10.21 1.15 -7.77
CA TYR A 423 -9.55 1.48 -9.03
C TYR A 423 -9.22 0.25 -9.88
N ASP A 424 -8.79 -0.85 -9.27
CA ASP A 424 -8.63 -2.12 -9.99
C ASP A 424 -9.95 -2.50 -10.69
N ARG A 425 -11.07 -2.38 -9.99
CA ARG A 425 -12.40 -2.69 -10.52
C ARG A 425 -12.81 -1.75 -11.65
N VAL A 426 -12.59 -0.44 -11.48
CA VAL A 426 -12.86 0.54 -12.53
C VAL A 426 -12.07 0.21 -13.79
N VAL A 427 -10.77 -0.09 -13.67
CA VAL A 427 -9.95 -0.48 -14.84
C VAL A 427 -10.47 -1.76 -15.49
N LEU A 428 -10.78 -2.79 -14.71
CA LEU A 428 -11.34 -4.05 -15.23
C LEU A 428 -12.63 -3.83 -16.02
N ALA A 429 -13.51 -2.93 -15.55
CA ALA A 429 -14.75 -2.57 -16.23
C ALA A 429 -14.54 -1.83 -17.56
N HIS A 430 -13.37 -1.20 -17.77
CA HIS A 430 -13.04 -0.50 -19.01
C HIS A 430 -12.28 -1.38 -20.01
N LEU A 431 -11.92 -2.61 -19.65
CA LEU A 431 -11.24 -3.52 -20.56
C LEU A 431 -12.16 -3.87 -21.72
N LYS A 432 -11.59 -3.91 -22.92
CA LYS A 432 -12.29 -4.26 -24.14
C LYS A 432 -11.87 -5.64 -24.63
N VAL A 433 -12.71 -6.25 -25.45
CA VAL A 433 -12.36 -7.48 -26.16
C VAL A 433 -11.12 -7.23 -27.02
N VAL A 434 -10.22 -8.20 -27.05
CA VAL A 434 -8.97 -8.15 -27.83
C VAL A 434 -8.95 -9.25 -28.86
N PHE A 435 -8.32 -9.00 -30.00
CA PHE A 435 -8.17 -9.95 -31.09
C PHE A 435 -6.93 -9.60 -31.91
N LYS A 436 -6.48 -10.54 -32.75
CA LYS A 436 -5.38 -10.27 -33.69
C LYS A 436 -5.90 -9.61 -34.96
N ASP A 437 -5.21 -8.58 -35.42
CA ASP A 437 -5.47 -7.94 -36.71
C ASP A 437 -4.92 -8.79 -37.88
N SER A 438 -5.06 -8.30 -39.10
CA SER A 438 -4.50 -8.96 -40.30
C SER A 438 -2.98 -9.11 -40.30
N SER A 439 -2.30 -8.37 -39.41
CA SER A 439 -0.85 -8.37 -39.23
C SER A 439 -0.41 -9.29 -38.09
N GLU A 440 -1.31 -10.11 -37.56
CA GLU A 440 -1.11 -10.98 -36.38
C GLU A 440 -0.75 -10.20 -35.09
N GLN A 441 -1.03 -8.89 -35.04
CA GLN A 441 -0.80 -8.05 -33.87
C GLN A 441 -2.06 -7.98 -33.01
N TRP A 442 -1.88 -8.03 -31.69
CA TRP A 442 -3.00 -7.86 -30.76
C TRP A 442 -3.50 -6.42 -30.78
N ILE A 443 -4.79 -6.25 -31.01
CA ILE A 443 -5.47 -4.95 -30.97
C ILE A 443 -6.69 -5.00 -30.07
N GLN A 444 -7.09 -3.81 -29.62
CA GLN A 444 -8.25 -3.60 -28.77
C GLN A 444 -9.48 -3.30 -29.64
N GLY A 445 -10.59 -4.01 -29.40
CA GLY A 445 -11.88 -3.73 -30.02
C GLY A 445 -12.68 -2.65 -29.30
N GLU A 446 -13.91 -2.42 -29.76
CA GLU A 446 -14.81 -1.40 -29.17
C GLU A 446 -15.72 -1.95 -28.06
N THR A 447 -15.96 -3.27 -28.07
CA THR A 447 -16.86 -3.94 -27.13
C THR A 447 -16.17 -4.22 -25.80
N ASP A 448 -16.89 -4.03 -24.68
CA ASP A 448 -16.39 -4.36 -23.35
C ASP A 448 -16.12 -5.85 -23.18
N LEU A 449 -15.02 -6.18 -22.52
CA LEU A 449 -14.61 -7.57 -22.28
C LEU A 449 -15.55 -8.28 -21.30
N MET A 450 -16.06 -7.54 -20.31
CA MET A 450 -16.86 -8.09 -19.22
C MET A 450 -17.90 -7.09 -18.71
N PRO A 451 -19.03 -7.57 -18.17
CA PRO A 451 -20.01 -6.72 -17.52
C PRO A 451 -19.52 -6.27 -16.13
N GLU A 452 -20.10 -5.18 -15.62
CA GLU A 452 -19.81 -4.64 -14.29
C GLU A 452 -20.04 -5.65 -13.16
N SER A 453 -21.01 -6.56 -13.33
CA SER A 453 -21.33 -7.64 -12.39
C SER A 453 -20.18 -8.63 -12.18
N LEU A 454 -19.35 -8.87 -13.21
CA LEU A 454 -18.24 -9.83 -13.16
C LEU A 454 -17.01 -9.26 -12.45
N VAL A 455 -16.83 -7.93 -12.46
CA VAL A 455 -15.65 -7.25 -11.92
C VAL A 455 -15.43 -7.54 -10.42
N ASN A 456 -16.49 -7.83 -9.67
CA ASN A 456 -16.41 -8.17 -8.25
C ASN A 456 -15.87 -9.58 -7.97
N LEU A 457 -15.70 -10.42 -9.00
CA LEU A 457 -15.05 -11.73 -8.88
C LEU A 457 -13.61 -11.60 -8.38
N TRP A 458 -12.90 -10.54 -8.80
CA TRP A 458 -11.53 -10.29 -8.41
C TRP A 458 -11.43 -9.38 -7.19
N SER A 459 -10.42 -9.66 -6.36
CA SER A 459 -10.12 -8.91 -5.15
C SER A 459 -8.73 -8.27 -5.23
N GLY A 460 -8.40 -7.40 -4.26
CA GLY A 460 -7.06 -6.82 -4.17
C GLY A 460 -5.91 -7.82 -3.95
N HIS A 461 -6.20 -9.11 -3.77
CA HIS A 461 -5.21 -10.19 -3.71
C HIS A 461 -5.07 -10.98 -5.02
N SER A 462 -6.02 -10.87 -5.96
CA SER A 462 -6.01 -11.62 -7.23
C SER A 462 -4.69 -11.45 -7.99
N ALA A 463 -4.24 -10.20 -8.15
CA ALA A 463 -2.96 -9.89 -8.81
C ALA A 463 -1.76 -10.60 -8.17
N ARG A 464 -1.67 -10.64 -6.83
CA ARG A 464 -0.54 -11.25 -6.11
C ARG A 464 -0.46 -12.76 -6.33
N HIS A 465 -1.59 -13.42 -6.53
CA HIS A 465 -1.65 -14.87 -6.69
C HIS A 465 -1.34 -15.35 -8.11
N GLN A 466 -1.31 -14.45 -9.10
CA GLN A 466 -1.15 -14.77 -10.51
C GLN A 466 0.13 -15.56 -10.81
N LEU A 467 1.29 -14.90 -10.83
CA LEU A 467 2.55 -15.55 -11.21
C LEU A 467 2.91 -16.76 -10.33
N PRO A 468 2.72 -16.78 -9.01
CA PRO A 468 3.01 -17.95 -8.19
C PRO A 468 2.17 -19.17 -8.57
N SER A 469 0.90 -18.96 -8.94
CA SER A 469 0.00 -20.05 -9.36
C SER A 469 0.37 -20.56 -10.75
N MET A 470 0.65 -19.65 -11.70
CA MET A 470 1.16 -20.01 -13.02
C MET A 470 2.49 -20.75 -12.93
N ALA A 471 3.45 -20.23 -12.14
CA ALA A 471 4.74 -20.89 -11.90
C ALA A 471 4.58 -22.32 -11.37
N ALA A 472 3.65 -22.52 -10.42
CA ALA A 472 3.36 -23.84 -9.87
C ALA A 472 2.75 -24.78 -10.93
N ALA A 473 1.81 -24.29 -11.75
CA ALA A 473 1.23 -25.05 -12.85
C ALA A 473 2.30 -25.47 -13.88
N LEU A 474 3.26 -24.58 -14.14
CA LEU A 474 4.41 -24.81 -15.02
C LEU A 474 5.55 -25.61 -14.37
N ARG A 475 5.34 -26.15 -13.16
CA ARG A 475 6.32 -26.97 -12.42
C ARG A 475 7.63 -26.25 -12.12
N ILE A 476 7.61 -24.91 -12.02
CA ILE A 476 8.74 -24.13 -11.53
C ILE A 476 8.91 -24.40 -10.04
N GLU A 477 10.14 -24.75 -9.66
CA GLU A 477 10.50 -25.14 -8.30
C GLU A 477 10.13 -24.07 -7.26
N LYS A 478 9.79 -24.55 -6.06
CA LYS A 478 9.36 -23.68 -4.95
C LYS A 478 10.42 -22.63 -4.61
N GLU A 479 11.70 -23.00 -4.65
CA GLU A 479 12.80 -22.11 -4.32
C GLU A 479 12.90 -20.93 -5.30
N ARG A 480 12.76 -21.19 -6.60
CA ARG A 480 12.75 -20.14 -7.65
C ARG A 480 11.51 -19.26 -7.56
N ARG A 481 10.32 -19.85 -7.42
CA ARG A 481 9.07 -19.06 -7.35
C ARG A 481 8.95 -18.25 -6.06
N ASP A 482 9.62 -18.64 -4.98
CA ASP A 482 9.57 -17.89 -3.71
C ASP A 482 10.20 -16.49 -3.84
N TYR A 483 11.16 -16.31 -4.75
CA TYR A 483 11.71 -14.99 -5.12
C TYR A 483 10.66 -14.06 -5.73
N LEU A 484 9.69 -14.58 -6.50
CA LEU A 484 8.62 -13.78 -7.11
C LEU A 484 7.77 -13.05 -6.09
N GLY A 485 7.58 -13.62 -4.90
CA GLY A 485 6.77 -13.08 -3.81
C GLY A 485 7.56 -12.47 -2.66
N ARG A 486 8.89 -12.61 -2.72
CA ARG A 486 9.85 -12.37 -1.62
C ARG A 486 9.45 -13.13 -0.36
N TRP A 487 9.04 -14.39 -0.53
CA TRP A 487 8.73 -15.25 0.61
C TRP A 487 10.02 -15.73 1.27
N GLY A 488 10.00 -15.84 2.60
CA GLY A 488 11.14 -16.31 3.38
C GLY A 488 12.13 -15.24 3.82
N VAL A 489 12.09 -14.02 3.28
CA VAL A 489 13.03 -12.91 3.61
C VAL A 489 13.13 -12.58 5.11
N ASP A 490 12.13 -12.93 5.92
CA ASP A 490 12.10 -12.69 7.38
C ASP A 490 12.06 -13.97 8.22
N GLY A 491 11.91 -15.15 7.60
CA GLY A 491 11.83 -16.42 8.33
C GLY A 491 13.22 -16.92 8.74
N GLY A 492 13.31 -17.68 9.84
CA GLY A 492 14.56 -18.33 10.28
C GLY A 492 15.24 -19.21 9.22
N GLY A 493 14.52 -19.63 8.17
CA GLY A 493 15.06 -20.34 7.01
C GLY A 493 15.48 -19.48 5.81
N GLY A 494 15.38 -18.14 5.88
CA GLY A 494 15.69 -17.22 4.77
C GLY A 494 16.97 -16.40 4.91
N ALA A 495 17.77 -16.65 5.95
CA ALA A 495 19.05 -15.98 6.12
C ALA A 495 20.02 -16.26 4.94
N SER A 496 19.82 -17.34 4.18
CA SER A 496 20.59 -17.64 2.97
C SER A 496 20.22 -16.75 1.78
N ASN A 497 18.95 -16.38 1.62
CA ASN A 497 18.47 -15.55 0.51
C ASN A 497 18.93 -14.08 0.64
N ASP A 498 19.23 -13.63 1.86
CA ASP A 498 19.80 -12.29 2.10
C ASP A 498 21.18 -12.11 1.44
N TYR A 499 21.90 -13.22 1.16
CA TYR A 499 23.19 -13.23 0.45
C TYR A 499 23.07 -13.39 -1.08
N VAL A 500 21.87 -13.67 -1.61
CA VAL A 500 21.68 -13.95 -3.05
C VAL A 500 21.57 -12.64 -3.83
N LEU A 501 22.74 -12.13 -4.24
CA LEU A 501 22.87 -10.94 -5.08
C LEU A 501 22.27 -11.12 -6.50
N THR A 502 22.01 -12.37 -6.91
CA THR A 502 21.43 -12.74 -8.20
C THR A 502 19.91 -12.91 -8.20
N SER A 503 19.22 -12.54 -7.11
CA SER A 503 17.75 -12.61 -6.99
C SER A 503 17.00 -12.00 -8.18
N ARG A 504 17.58 -10.92 -8.74
CA ARG A 504 17.15 -10.32 -10.01
C ARG A 504 17.04 -11.35 -11.14
N GLN A 505 18.12 -12.08 -11.45
CA GLN A 505 18.16 -13.02 -12.57
C GLN A 505 17.14 -14.15 -12.40
N VAL A 506 16.96 -14.64 -11.18
CA VAL A 506 15.94 -15.66 -10.87
C VAL A 506 14.54 -15.14 -11.16
N VAL A 507 14.21 -13.94 -10.68
CA VAL A 507 12.88 -13.33 -10.91
C VAL A 507 12.62 -13.13 -12.41
N LEU A 508 13.58 -12.56 -13.15
CA LEU A 508 13.43 -12.32 -14.58
C LEU A 508 13.25 -13.64 -15.35
N SER A 509 14.08 -14.65 -15.06
CA SER A 509 13.99 -15.98 -15.68
C SER A 509 12.61 -16.62 -15.46
N VAL A 510 12.07 -16.56 -14.24
CA VAL A 510 10.75 -17.12 -13.93
C VAL A 510 9.64 -16.34 -14.64
N GLN A 511 9.70 -15.01 -14.69
CA GLN A 511 8.73 -14.21 -15.45
C GLN A 511 8.75 -14.56 -16.93
N GLU A 512 9.94 -14.72 -17.53
CA GLU A 512 10.10 -15.10 -18.93
C GLU A 512 9.57 -16.50 -19.24
N GLU A 513 9.78 -17.49 -18.36
CA GLU A 513 9.16 -18.82 -18.48
C GLU A 513 7.62 -18.74 -18.43
N ILE A 514 7.07 -17.95 -17.52
CA ILE A 514 5.62 -17.77 -17.37
C ILE A 514 5.02 -17.06 -18.58
N THR A 515 5.72 -16.10 -19.19
CA THR A 515 5.27 -15.43 -20.43
C THR A 515 5.34 -16.37 -21.63
N ARG A 516 6.41 -17.16 -21.74
CA ARG A 516 6.62 -18.08 -22.87
C ARG A 516 5.50 -19.11 -22.99
N ALA A 517 5.08 -19.69 -21.87
CA ALA A 517 4.07 -20.75 -21.82
C ALA A 517 2.76 -20.42 -22.60
N PRO A 518 2.01 -19.35 -22.28
CA PRO A 518 0.81 -19.00 -23.05
C PRO A 518 1.13 -18.45 -24.45
N CYS A 519 2.35 -17.94 -24.73
CA CYS A 519 2.70 -17.49 -26.08
C CYS A 519 2.85 -18.68 -27.05
N GLU A 520 3.68 -19.65 -26.68
CA GLU A 520 4.13 -20.74 -27.55
C GLU A 520 3.35 -22.05 -27.33
N GLY A 521 2.63 -22.17 -26.20
CA GLY A 521 1.95 -23.39 -25.76
C GLY A 521 2.87 -24.43 -25.13
N ASN A 522 4.18 -24.17 -25.04
CA ASN A 522 5.16 -25.07 -24.42
C ASN A 522 6.11 -24.30 -23.47
N PRO A 523 6.14 -24.61 -22.16
CA PRO A 523 5.28 -25.58 -21.48
C PRO A 523 3.80 -25.16 -21.50
N SER A 524 2.89 -26.14 -21.53
CA SER A 524 1.45 -25.90 -21.62
C SER A 524 0.89 -25.31 -20.33
N TYR A 525 0.03 -24.29 -20.46
CA TYR A 525 -0.75 -23.69 -19.39
C TYR A 525 -2.21 -23.64 -19.82
N ASP A 526 -3.10 -24.10 -18.93
CA ASP A 526 -4.54 -24.14 -19.15
C ASP A 526 -5.27 -23.29 -18.11
N GLU A 527 -6.38 -22.68 -18.51
CA GLU A 527 -7.24 -21.84 -17.68
C GLU A 527 -8.71 -22.30 -17.66
N ASP A 528 -9.02 -23.52 -18.15
CA ASP A 528 -10.39 -24.02 -18.26
C ASP A 528 -11.19 -23.99 -16.94
N GLU A 529 -10.59 -24.40 -15.80
CA GLU A 529 -11.29 -24.34 -14.49
C GLU A 529 -11.67 -22.90 -14.10
N LEU A 530 -10.83 -21.93 -14.45
CA LEU A 530 -11.11 -20.51 -14.22
C LEU A 530 -12.22 -20.02 -15.15
N LEU A 531 -12.18 -20.41 -16.42
CA LEU A 531 -13.18 -20.04 -17.42
C LEU A 531 -14.57 -20.64 -17.11
N GLU A 532 -14.63 -21.86 -16.58
CA GLU A 532 -15.88 -22.48 -16.12
C GLU A 532 -16.51 -21.72 -14.95
N LYS A 533 -15.69 -21.26 -13.98
CA LYS A 533 -16.16 -20.42 -12.87
C LYS A 533 -16.68 -19.07 -13.36
N ILE A 534 -15.97 -18.43 -14.30
CA ILE A 534 -16.41 -17.18 -14.92
C ILE A 534 -17.73 -17.38 -15.65
N GLN A 535 -17.85 -18.45 -16.45
CA GLN A 535 -19.08 -18.77 -17.18
C GLN A 535 -20.26 -19.02 -16.23
N THR A 536 -20.04 -19.76 -15.15
CA THR A 536 -21.05 -19.99 -14.10
C THR A 536 -21.52 -18.67 -13.53
N ARG A 537 -20.59 -17.79 -13.15
CA ARG A 537 -20.92 -16.49 -12.56
C ARG A 537 -21.66 -15.56 -13.52
N LEU A 538 -21.25 -15.54 -14.79
CA LEU A 538 -21.95 -14.80 -15.84
C LEU A 538 -23.35 -15.35 -16.09
N THR A 539 -23.52 -16.67 -16.06
CA THR A 539 -24.84 -17.30 -16.26
C THR A 539 -25.80 -16.96 -15.11
N GLU A 540 -25.30 -16.92 -13.87
CA GLU A 540 -26.07 -16.53 -12.69
C GLU A 540 -26.49 -15.05 -12.71
N SER A 541 -25.63 -14.16 -13.23
CA SER A 541 -25.83 -12.70 -13.17
C SER A 541 -26.52 -12.12 -14.41
N GLU A 542 -26.14 -12.56 -15.61
CA GLU A 542 -26.60 -12.01 -16.89
C GLU A 542 -27.49 -12.97 -17.68
N GLY A 543 -27.56 -14.24 -17.26
CA GLY A 543 -28.26 -15.30 -17.97
C GLY A 543 -27.41 -15.99 -19.05
N ALA A 544 -27.85 -17.18 -19.47
CA ALA A 544 -27.05 -18.08 -20.32
C ALA A 544 -26.71 -17.51 -21.71
N HIS A 545 -27.57 -16.67 -22.29
CA HIS A 545 -27.32 -16.08 -23.62
C HIS A 545 -26.17 -15.07 -23.58
N GLU A 546 -26.24 -14.08 -22.69
CA GLU A 546 -25.18 -13.07 -22.54
C GLU A 546 -23.89 -13.69 -22.02
N ALA A 547 -23.96 -14.67 -21.11
CA ALA A 547 -22.79 -15.41 -20.67
C ALA A 547 -22.02 -16.03 -21.85
N ARG A 548 -22.71 -16.70 -22.80
CA ARG A 548 -22.07 -17.24 -24.00
C ARG A 548 -21.44 -16.17 -24.88
N ARG A 549 -22.03 -14.98 -24.97
CA ARG A 549 -21.49 -13.85 -25.73
C ARG A 549 -20.18 -13.36 -25.11
N PHE A 550 -20.16 -13.08 -23.80
CA PHE A 550 -18.95 -12.64 -23.10
C PHE A 550 -17.85 -13.70 -23.15
N MET A 551 -18.18 -14.98 -22.95
CA MET A 551 -17.20 -16.07 -22.97
C MET A 551 -16.42 -16.19 -24.28
N LYS A 552 -16.96 -15.71 -25.42
CA LYS A 552 -16.19 -15.63 -26.67
C LYS A 552 -14.99 -14.69 -26.55
N GLY A 553 -15.14 -13.58 -25.85
CA GLY A 553 -14.05 -12.64 -25.60
C GLY A 553 -13.00 -13.18 -24.62
N PHE A 554 -13.35 -14.14 -23.76
CA PHE A 554 -12.41 -14.74 -22.81
C PHE A 554 -11.51 -15.83 -23.41
N ARG A 555 -11.92 -16.45 -24.51
CA ARG A 555 -11.18 -17.56 -25.14
C ARG A 555 -10.17 -17.04 -26.16
N VAL A 556 -8.99 -16.68 -25.67
CA VAL A 556 -7.85 -16.22 -26.50
C VAL A 556 -6.79 -17.29 -26.71
N LEU A 557 -6.71 -18.29 -25.84
CA LEU A 557 -5.82 -19.45 -26.02
C LEU A 557 -6.46 -20.43 -27.02
N ILE A 558 -5.78 -20.65 -28.14
CA ILE A 558 -6.20 -21.55 -29.20
C ILE A 558 -5.53 -22.91 -28.95
N PRO A 559 -6.29 -24.03 -29.02
CA PRO A 559 -5.71 -25.36 -28.95
C PRO A 559 -4.66 -25.58 -30.05
N SER A 560 -3.47 -26.02 -29.68
CA SER A 560 -2.40 -26.40 -30.61
C SER A 560 -1.79 -27.75 -30.23
N LEU A 561 -0.96 -28.32 -31.10
CA LEU A 561 -0.23 -29.56 -30.83
C LEU A 561 0.70 -29.45 -29.61
N ALA A 562 1.22 -28.25 -29.32
CA ALA A 562 2.08 -28.01 -28.17
C ALA A 562 1.29 -27.81 -26.86
N GLY A 563 0.03 -27.40 -26.97
CA GLY A 563 -0.83 -26.98 -25.86
C GLY A 563 -1.66 -25.75 -26.23
N PRO A 564 -2.60 -25.31 -25.38
CA PRO A 564 -3.29 -24.03 -25.57
C PRO A 564 -2.29 -22.87 -25.64
N SER A 565 -2.41 -22.01 -26.66
CA SER A 565 -1.45 -20.93 -26.89
C SER A 565 -2.08 -19.72 -27.57
N LEU A 566 -1.42 -18.57 -27.49
CA LEU A 566 -1.73 -17.37 -28.27
C LEU A 566 -1.23 -17.49 -29.72
N GLY A 567 -0.52 -18.57 -30.06
CA GLY A 567 0.01 -18.84 -31.40
C GLY A 567 1.05 -17.82 -31.82
N GLN A 568 2.03 -17.54 -30.95
CA GLN A 568 3.03 -16.50 -31.19
C GLN A 568 4.39 -16.86 -30.57
N SER A 569 5.48 -16.36 -31.15
CA SER A 569 6.85 -16.64 -30.68
C SER A 569 7.26 -15.74 -29.52
N PHE A 570 7.92 -16.29 -28.51
CA PHE A 570 8.51 -15.50 -27.43
C PHE A 570 10.00 -15.19 -27.72
N PRO A 571 10.51 -13.97 -27.44
CA PRO A 571 9.80 -12.82 -26.87
C PRO A 571 9.02 -12.01 -27.92
N MET A 572 7.84 -11.52 -27.52
CA MET A 572 6.99 -10.68 -28.37
C MET A 572 7.43 -9.22 -28.38
N ALA A 573 7.70 -8.66 -27.19
CA ALA A 573 8.27 -7.33 -27.06
C ALA A 573 9.79 -7.43 -27.32
N GLN A 574 10.23 -6.92 -28.47
CA GLN A 574 11.63 -6.60 -28.66
C GLN A 574 11.92 -5.38 -27.78
N ALA A 575 12.82 -5.52 -26.80
CA ALA A 575 13.40 -4.33 -26.20
C ALA A 575 13.96 -3.54 -27.37
N ALA A 576 13.53 -2.28 -27.55
CA ALA A 576 14.10 -1.43 -28.58
C ALA A 576 15.62 -1.60 -28.50
N GLU A 577 16.22 -2.15 -29.56
CA GLU A 577 17.62 -1.88 -29.80
C GLU A 577 17.67 -0.36 -29.81
N GLU A 578 18.25 0.25 -28.78
CA GLU A 578 18.93 1.49 -29.04
C GLU A 578 19.81 1.14 -30.23
N ALA A 579 19.49 1.72 -31.40
CA ALA A 579 20.36 1.65 -32.56
C ALA A 579 21.75 1.82 -31.97
N ALA A 580 22.60 0.78 -32.09
CA ALA A 580 23.98 0.86 -31.62
C ALA A 580 24.43 2.24 -32.07
N PRO A 581 24.80 3.14 -31.13
CA PRO A 581 24.86 4.54 -31.47
C PRO A 581 25.76 4.58 -32.67
N SER A 582 25.20 5.01 -33.82
CA SER A 582 26.07 5.46 -34.89
C SER A 582 27.00 6.41 -34.16
N THR A 583 28.29 6.33 -34.43
CA THR A 583 29.34 7.08 -33.73
C THR A 583 29.12 8.61 -33.77
N GLU A 584 27.99 9.05 -34.33
CA GLU A 584 27.50 10.40 -34.50
C GLU A 584 26.19 10.72 -33.71
N ALA A 585 25.45 9.74 -33.17
CA ALA A 585 24.18 9.97 -32.46
C ALA A 585 24.29 9.99 -30.90
N LEU A 586 25.45 9.64 -30.34
CA LEU A 586 25.78 9.87 -28.92
C LEU A 586 26.11 11.35 -28.59
N VAL A 587 25.97 12.25 -29.56
CA VAL A 587 26.55 13.60 -29.49
C VAL A 587 25.53 14.72 -29.27
N ASN A 588 24.20 14.50 -29.28
CA ASN A 588 23.28 15.63 -29.09
C ASN A 588 22.02 15.32 -28.27
N THR A 589 22.16 15.42 -26.95
CA THR A 589 21.14 16.08 -26.12
C THR A 589 21.87 17.08 -25.23
N ALA A 590 21.62 18.36 -25.48
CA ALA A 590 22.41 19.49 -24.99
C ALA A 590 22.65 19.46 -23.47
N THR A 591 23.85 19.02 -23.11
CA THR A 591 24.83 19.84 -22.40
C THR A 591 24.31 21.25 -22.14
N ARG A 592 23.88 21.53 -20.91
CA ARG A 592 24.29 22.81 -20.33
C ARG A 592 25.80 22.80 -20.46
N THR A 593 26.34 23.69 -21.28
CA THR A 593 27.76 24.00 -21.33
C THR A 593 28.20 24.45 -19.93
N ILE A 594 28.50 23.47 -19.08
CA ILE A 594 29.49 23.58 -18.04
C ILE A 594 30.74 22.99 -18.69
N ASP A 595 31.69 23.87 -18.95
CA ASP A 595 33.02 23.57 -19.43
C ASP A 595 33.58 22.31 -18.73
N PRO A 596 33.86 21.20 -19.44
CA PRO A 596 34.43 19.99 -18.84
C PRO A 596 35.94 20.14 -18.53
N ALA A 597 36.45 21.37 -18.44
CA ALA A 597 37.87 21.65 -18.34
C ALA A 597 38.37 22.14 -16.97
N LYS A 598 37.53 22.24 -15.92
CA LYS A 598 38.03 22.48 -14.56
C LYS A 598 37.25 21.69 -13.53
N GLU A 599 37.82 20.57 -13.06
CA GLU A 599 37.45 20.07 -11.74
C GLU A 599 37.84 21.12 -10.68
N SER A 600 37.02 21.27 -9.63
CA SER A 600 37.35 22.22 -8.58
C SER A 600 38.66 21.80 -7.90
N PRO A 601 39.71 22.65 -7.85
CA PRO A 601 41.03 22.24 -7.37
C PRO A 601 41.02 21.76 -5.92
N PHE A 602 39.99 22.14 -5.16
CA PHE A 602 39.78 21.72 -3.78
C PHE A 602 38.41 21.06 -3.58
N TRP A 603 38.28 20.32 -2.48
CA TRP A 603 37.01 19.78 -2.00
C TRP A 603 37.03 19.67 -0.48
N VAL A 604 35.86 19.62 0.14
CA VAL A 604 35.69 19.62 1.60
C VAL A 604 35.02 18.33 2.03
N SER A 605 35.61 17.64 3.01
CA SER A 605 34.98 16.50 3.69
C SER A 605 34.22 16.99 4.92
N ILE A 606 32.98 16.50 5.13
CA ILE A 606 32.14 16.89 6.26
C ILE A 606 31.83 15.68 7.15
N THR A 607 32.25 15.72 8.42
CA THR A 607 31.98 14.64 9.37
C THR A 607 30.50 14.62 9.76
N LYS A 608 29.79 13.50 9.56
CA LYS A 608 28.33 13.40 9.78
C LYS A 608 27.86 13.77 11.19
N ARG A 609 28.67 13.49 12.22
CA ARG A 609 28.28 13.67 13.63
C ARG A 609 28.60 15.06 14.18
N THR A 610 29.73 15.65 13.79
CA THR A 610 30.19 16.96 14.33
C THR A 610 30.09 18.10 13.31
N ARG A 611 29.72 17.80 12.06
CA ARG A 611 29.70 18.72 10.91
C ARG A 611 31.03 19.41 10.61
N PHE A 612 32.14 18.94 11.20
CA PHE A 612 33.47 19.50 11.00
C PHE A 612 33.89 19.38 9.52
N ARG A 613 34.31 20.51 8.92
CA ARG A 613 34.64 20.67 7.50
C ARG A 613 36.14 20.75 7.31
N ARG A 614 36.72 19.77 6.61
CA ARG A 614 38.17 19.74 6.32
C ARG A 614 38.44 19.89 4.82
N LEU A 615 39.31 20.83 4.45
CA LEU A 615 39.67 21.12 3.05
C LEU A 615 40.79 20.20 2.54
N HIS A 616 40.62 19.70 1.33
CA HIS A 616 41.56 18.83 0.60
C HIS A 616 41.82 19.36 -0.81
N VAL A 617 43.02 19.09 -1.33
CA VAL A 617 43.33 19.26 -2.76
C VAL A 617 42.78 18.05 -3.52
N ARG A 618 42.14 18.29 -4.66
CA ARG A 618 41.46 17.24 -5.42
C ARG A 618 42.43 16.25 -6.08
N HIS A 619 43.61 16.72 -6.47
CA HIS A 619 44.68 15.88 -7.00
C HIS A 619 45.92 16.00 -6.11
N GLY A 620 46.26 14.94 -5.38
CA GLY A 620 47.45 14.90 -4.51
C GLY A 620 47.18 14.67 -3.02
N CYS A 621 45.91 14.58 -2.60
CA CYS A 621 45.53 14.15 -1.25
C CYS A 621 45.34 12.63 -1.20
N GLY A 622 45.89 11.95 -0.18
CA GLY A 622 45.64 10.52 0.06
C GLY A 622 44.21 10.21 0.54
N VAL A 623 43.43 11.23 0.90
CA VAL A 623 42.02 11.10 1.24
C VAL A 623 41.19 11.12 -0.04
N ILE A 624 40.39 10.06 -0.25
CA ILE A 624 39.64 9.84 -1.47
C ILE A 624 38.18 10.29 -1.30
N SER A 625 37.71 11.20 -2.17
CA SER A 625 36.44 11.90 -1.99
C SER A 625 35.19 11.00 -1.99
N TRP A 626 35.20 9.86 -2.71
CA TRP A 626 34.07 8.93 -2.73
C TRP A 626 34.08 7.92 -1.57
N GLN A 627 35.15 7.86 -0.77
CA GLN A 627 35.22 7.04 0.43
C GLN A 627 34.77 7.78 1.69
N VAL A 628 34.50 9.09 1.57
CA VAL A 628 34.03 9.93 2.68
C VAL A 628 32.54 10.19 2.53
N GLY A 629 31.78 9.96 3.60
CA GLY A 629 30.32 9.89 3.54
C GLY A 629 29.57 11.20 3.23
N LEU A 630 30.23 12.36 3.21
CA LEU A 630 29.64 13.63 2.79
C LEU A 630 30.75 14.59 2.30
N THR A 631 30.60 15.13 1.10
CA THR A 631 31.61 15.99 0.46
C THR A 631 31.00 17.18 -0.28
N GLU A 632 31.76 18.28 -0.38
CA GLU A 632 31.40 19.49 -1.12
C GLU A 632 32.57 19.96 -2.01
N SER A 633 32.30 20.35 -3.25
CA SER A 633 33.32 20.86 -4.19
C SER A 633 33.65 22.33 -3.92
N CYS A 634 34.94 22.70 -3.91
CA CYS A 634 35.41 24.03 -3.54
C CYS A 634 36.42 24.62 -4.55
N TRP A 635 36.15 25.84 -5.00
CA TRP A 635 36.91 26.50 -6.08
C TRP A 635 37.96 27.50 -5.58
N SER A 636 37.95 27.88 -4.30
CA SER A 636 38.90 28.84 -3.72
C SER A 636 39.10 28.61 -2.22
N VAL A 637 40.35 28.75 -1.73
CA VAL A 637 40.75 28.58 -0.33
C VAL A 637 40.43 29.83 0.51
N LYS A 638 39.20 30.35 0.46
CA LYS A 638 38.78 31.43 1.38
C LYS A 638 38.37 30.82 2.71
N GLU A 639 38.75 31.46 3.82
CA GLU A 639 38.57 30.98 5.20
C GLU A 639 37.12 30.60 5.56
N ALA A 640 36.11 31.09 4.83
CA ALA A 640 34.69 30.85 5.12
C ALA A 640 34.17 29.42 4.77
N LYS A 641 34.95 28.56 4.09
CA LYS A 641 34.44 27.27 3.57
C LYS A 641 34.97 26.01 4.27
N ALA A 642 35.97 26.11 5.15
CA ALA A 642 36.50 24.95 5.87
C ALA A 642 37.00 25.35 7.25
N ASP A 643 36.77 24.49 8.24
CA ASP A 643 37.16 24.72 9.63
C ASP A 643 38.64 24.36 9.86
N ALA A 644 39.22 23.49 9.02
CA ALA A 644 40.66 23.22 8.98
C ALA A 644 41.12 22.71 7.60
N ILE A 645 42.40 22.86 7.31
CA ILE A 645 43.04 22.28 6.11
C ILE A 645 43.58 20.88 6.46
N CYS A 646 43.51 19.94 5.52
CA CYS A 646 44.16 18.63 5.67
C CYS A 646 45.69 18.80 5.80
N LYS A 647 46.31 18.08 6.74
CA LYS A 647 47.74 18.23 7.06
C LYS A 647 48.64 17.99 5.83
N ASP A 648 48.26 17.02 4.99
CA ASP A 648 49.00 16.68 3.77
C ASP A 648 48.77 17.73 2.67
N CYS A 649 47.55 18.27 2.60
CA CYS A 649 47.17 19.31 1.64
C CYS A 649 47.71 20.70 2.01
N ALA A 650 47.96 20.97 3.28
CA ALA A 650 48.46 22.27 3.74
C ALA A 650 49.81 22.61 3.09
N LYS A 651 50.68 21.60 2.88
CA LYS A 651 51.97 21.76 2.19
C LYS A 651 51.80 22.09 0.70
N GLN A 652 50.79 21.51 0.04
CA GLN A 652 50.51 21.73 -1.38
C GLN A 652 49.83 23.08 -1.64
N ILE A 653 48.93 23.50 -0.74
CA ILE A 653 48.22 24.79 -0.84
C ILE A 653 49.17 25.96 -0.57
N GLY A 654 50.13 25.80 0.35
CA GLY A 654 51.19 26.80 0.57
C GLY A 654 52.19 26.94 -0.58
N GLY A 655 52.33 25.90 -1.43
CA GLY A 655 53.28 25.88 -2.56
C GLY A 655 52.80 26.61 -3.82
N ALA A 656 51.50 26.89 -3.96
CA ALA A 656 50.93 27.59 -5.13
C ALA A 656 51.25 29.10 -5.17
N ALA A 657 51.95 29.64 -4.15
CA ALA A 657 52.48 31.01 -4.14
C ALA A 657 53.88 31.13 -4.77
N THR A 658 54.52 30.03 -5.16
CA THR A 658 55.91 30.05 -5.69
C THR A 658 56.10 28.95 -6.73
N SER A 659 55.82 29.25 -8.00
CA SER A 659 56.37 28.48 -9.12
C SER A 659 57.49 29.26 -9.79
N SER A 660 58.73 29.07 -9.31
CA SER A 660 59.91 29.18 -10.15
C SER A 660 60.93 28.11 -9.76
N THR A 661 61.48 27.48 -10.79
CA THR A 661 62.67 26.59 -10.82
C THR A 661 62.57 25.17 -10.25
N GLY A 662 62.75 24.20 -11.15
CA GLY A 662 63.90 23.30 -11.06
C GLY A 662 63.67 21.90 -10.49
N SER A 663 63.43 20.96 -11.41
CA SER A 663 64.10 19.65 -11.54
C SER A 663 64.10 18.61 -10.41
N SER A 664 63.95 17.37 -10.90
CA SER A 664 64.64 16.12 -10.52
C SER A 664 63.90 15.15 -9.58
N SER A 665 63.58 13.98 -10.18
CA SER A 665 63.85 12.60 -9.73
C SER A 665 63.79 12.30 -8.22
N THR A 666 63.22 11.21 -7.71
CA THR A 666 63.42 9.81 -8.14
C THR A 666 62.55 8.89 -7.26
N SER A 667 62.04 7.80 -7.84
CA SER A 667 61.94 6.40 -7.33
C SER A 667 61.50 6.05 -5.90
N GLY A 668 60.72 4.97 -5.81
CA GLY A 668 60.82 3.95 -4.76
C GLY A 668 59.58 3.86 -3.87
N SER A 669 58.62 2.99 -4.18
CA SER A 669 58.56 1.58 -3.74
C SER A 669 57.96 1.39 -2.34
N SER A 670 56.73 0.84 -2.37
CA SER A 670 56.28 -0.38 -1.68
C SER A 670 56.29 -0.50 -0.14
N SER A 671 55.29 -1.29 0.29
CA SER A 671 55.24 -2.13 1.50
C SER A 671 54.73 -1.44 2.76
N SER A 672 53.45 -1.60 3.13
CA SER A 672 52.83 -2.75 3.82
C SER A 672 53.43 -3.02 5.20
N SER A 673 52.65 -2.75 6.27
CA SER A 673 52.27 -3.69 7.34
C SER A 673 51.65 -2.92 8.50
N GLU A 674 50.48 -3.38 8.95
CA GLU A 674 49.91 -3.18 10.29
C GLU A 674 50.87 -3.77 11.37
N PRO A 675 50.61 -3.81 12.70
CA PRO A 675 49.40 -3.48 13.47
C PRO A 675 49.67 -2.80 14.84
N GLY A 676 48.66 -2.66 15.70
CA GLY A 676 48.88 -2.65 17.16
C GLY A 676 48.24 -1.51 17.97
N GLU A 677 46.98 -1.72 18.35
CA GLU A 677 46.42 -1.67 19.72
C GLU A 677 46.91 -0.69 20.83
N LEU A 678 45.88 -0.13 21.50
CA LEU A 678 45.70 0.20 22.94
C LEU A 678 46.19 1.56 23.49
N GLU A 679 45.20 2.48 23.69
CA GLU A 679 44.73 3.16 24.93
C GLU A 679 45.73 3.39 26.12
N PRO A 680 45.55 4.36 27.07
CA PRO A 680 44.44 5.31 27.30
C PRO A 680 44.83 6.74 27.80
N ALA A 681 43.80 7.55 28.04
CA ALA A 681 43.63 8.51 29.15
C ALA A 681 44.22 9.94 29.13
N ASN A 682 43.31 10.86 29.48
CA ASN A 682 43.44 12.13 30.21
C ASN A 682 43.76 13.42 29.44
N GLY A 683 42.91 14.44 29.65
CA GLY A 683 43.31 15.84 29.49
C GLY A 683 42.22 16.83 29.15
N VAL A 684 41.55 17.33 30.19
CA VAL A 684 40.54 18.40 30.25
C VAL A 684 40.99 19.73 29.56
N LYS A 685 40.07 20.42 28.85
CA LYS A 685 39.65 21.83 29.07
C LYS A 685 38.83 22.39 27.89
N PHE A 686 37.53 22.59 28.09
CA PHE A 686 36.74 23.56 27.34
C PHE A 686 36.84 24.90 28.06
N VAL A 687 37.34 25.92 27.36
CA VAL A 687 37.25 27.32 27.76
C VAL A 687 36.04 27.89 27.02
N LEU A 688 35.05 28.33 27.80
CA LEU A 688 33.97 29.21 27.36
C LEU A 688 34.57 30.57 27.02
N VAL A 689 34.24 31.09 25.84
CA VAL A 689 34.39 32.51 25.52
C VAL A 689 33.00 32.98 25.10
N ASP A 690 32.37 33.74 26.00
CA ASP A 690 31.25 34.62 25.69
C ASP A 690 31.71 35.70 24.71
N VAL A 691 30.86 36.00 23.74
CA VAL A 691 30.87 37.30 23.04
C VAL A 691 29.40 37.69 22.83
N ASP A 692 29.00 38.68 23.63
CA ASP A 692 27.94 39.69 23.50
C ASP A 692 26.70 39.42 22.62
#